data_AF-E0I9R6-F1
#
_entry.id   AF-E0I9R6-F1
#
_cell.length_a   1.000
_cell.length_b   1.000
_cell.length_c   1.000
_cell.angle_alpha   90.00
_cell.angle_beta   90.00
_cell.angle_gamma   90.00
#
_symmetry.space_group_name_H-M   'P 1'
#
loop_
_entity.id
_entity.type
_entity.pdbx_description
1 polymer ?
#
loop_
_entity_poly.entity_id
_entity_poly.type
_entity_poly.pdbx_seq_one_letter_code
_entity_poly.pdbx_strand_id
1 'polypeptide(L)'
;MKKQWKWTKLMVVTALVAFTLLGTVNEEANAASVTVGAGSYTTTLPAGQTGPQGTIYKTSNVTGAMPTNDWWSSLAWKAYSDVMFPHPLAVQAKADGLGIGYPVQSGSTDAMFGAYVNDFTLGHSAQSNFPDARVDAFSDWTVSMLFNSGGTMRVTTGHGLPFIYSTYSGGLPKLSFSAVPTVWSGNASSSVLGVTVNGHHYGLFGPSGSTWSGIGTSTLTNSLNNKTYFSVAVLPDNSAATLAAFQQYAYSFVTNTTTNYSYNASTSAVSTTYNVTTQAMEGTQSGTIMALYPHQWKHTSQSLLPYTYNSVRGTMKTVSGSSFSTSMTYQGILPYLPAVGTYNAATLNNYVEAVRTEANHTVGATDTYWLGKYLGRIANILPIAQQVGNTAAVSNFQSYLETTLSNNLTAGTKTNNLFYYDGNWGSLIGYPASYGSNDALNDHHFHYGYWVRAAAEVARNNPNWASASNYGGMVNLLIKDFANWDRNDTSLPYMRNFDLYAGHSWASGNSEFADGNNQESSSEAINAWAAMILWGQATGNTAIRDAGIYLYTTEVNAVNEYWFNTDGTNFKPGYNHNYSSMIWGGKSVYATWFSADVQAIRGINILPVTAASGYLGYKPSYSASFLSQMATEFGSQSWNMWPDIFWEYQALYDANGAINLFNANPNYTPEDGETKAHTYSFLYNMKALGQIDTTVTANVPTYGVYKNGSTRNYVAYNPGASAITVAFSDGATLNVPAGSIASSLGSVVPTGPSISGLSPSSGTVGTSVTIAGNNFGSTQGTSTVKFGSTTATVSSWSNTSITATVPSGLAAGSVNVTVTTSAGTSGGAAFTVTTGATAPSISSLSPTSGAVGTSVTIAGSNFGTSQGTSTVKFGSTTAAVTSWSNTSITATVPSGLAAGSVNVTVTTSSGTSGGAAFTVTTTTTLPSSVLYVKSGGALSFTAGTAAASETIASAGGVNYDGTVHSANTYTLTGITGTYDATKSTAFHLFLDSAANVGNGLQVQITYDFNGNGSATRVETYNYFATNDVTGWEDYTQASGLKSATGSFANMNNGKITIKVWSALGTASSTLRVNASGANGQQSAVTIPFK
;
A
#
# COMPACT_ATOMS: atom_id res chain seq x y z
N MET A 1 34.85 41.77 45.85
CA MET A 1 35.46 41.37 47.15
C MET A 1 34.66 40.20 47.72
N LYS A 2 35.33 39.29 48.46
CA LYS A 2 34.94 38.57 49.71
C LYS A 2 33.43 38.44 50.03
N LYS A 3 32.86 37.29 50.44
CA LYS A 3 33.35 35.92 50.83
C LYS A 3 32.34 34.89 50.26
N GLN A 4 32.60 33.62 49.91
CA GLN A 4 33.39 32.49 50.48
C GLN A 4 32.86 31.85 51.79
N TRP A 5 32.52 30.55 51.71
CA TRP A 5 32.77 29.44 52.67
C TRP A 5 32.25 28.11 52.06
N LYS A 6 32.59 26.92 52.58
CA LYS A 6 33.82 26.14 52.29
C LYS A 6 33.52 24.61 52.42
N TRP A 7 34.36 23.72 51.88
CA TRP A 7 34.18 22.25 51.86
C TRP A 7 35.06 21.49 52.88
N THR A 8 34.62 20.27 53.31
CA THR A 8 35.49 19.09 53.53
C THR A 8 34.71 17.74 53.47
N LYS A 9 35.40 16.58 53.55
CA LYS A 9 34.91 15.19 53.28
C LYS A 9 35.43 14.15 54.34
N LEU A 10 35.13 12.85 54.12
CA LEU A 10 35.74 11.59 54.68
C LEU A 10 35.32 11.19 56.12
N MET A 11 35.40 9.93 56.65
CA MET A 11 35.36 8.50 56.18
C MET A 11 35.79 7.58 57.38
N VAL A 12 35.53 6.28 57.58
CA VAL A 12 34.67 5.18 57.00
C VAL A 12 34.28 4.21 58.18
N VAL A 13 33.87 2.95 57.91
CA VAL A 13 33.86 1.73 58.79
C VAL A 13 32.66 1.53 59.73
N THR A 14 32.05 0.34 59.98
CA THR A 14 31.78 -0.94 59.24
C THR A 14 30.89 -1.82 60.15
N ALA A 15 29.81 -2.45 59.66
CA ALA A 15 29.31 -3.80 60.05
C ALA A 15 27.97 -4.17 59.37
N LEU A 16 27.72 -5.48 59.18
CA LEU A 16 26.47 -6.06 58.67
C LEU A 16 25.50 -6.39 59.83
N VAL A 17 24.18 -6.44 59.55
CA VAL A 17 23.37 -7.69 59.52
C VAL A 17 22.25 -7.50 58.48
N ALA A 18 21.87 -8.60 57.81
CA ALA A 18 21.01 -8.68 56.64
C ALA A 18 19.57 -8.13 56.78
N PHE A 19 19.04 -7.64 55.65
CA PHE A 19 17.72 -8.03 55.16
C PHE A 19 17.80 -8.41 53.67
N THR A 20 16.90 -9.27 53.20
CA THR A 20 17.04 -10.02 51.95
C THR A 20 16.72 -9.22 50.69
N LEU A 21 17.56 -9.35 49.65
CA LEU A 21 17.23 -8.93 48.29
C LEU A 21 16.07 -9.78 47.73
N LEU A 22 15.00 -9.12 47.33
CA LEU A 22 14.28 -9.46 46.11
C LEU A 22 14.59 -8.36 45.10
N GLY A 23 15.49 -8.64 44.18
CA GLY A 23 15.86 -7.69 43.13
C GLY A 23 14.79 -7.64 42.05
N THR A 24 13.82 -6.73 42.18
CA THR A 24 13.14 -6.21 40.99
C THR A 24 14.18 -5.44 40.18
N VAL A 25 14.65 -6.06 39.11
CA VAL A 25 15.39 -5.34 38.07
C VAL A 25 14.45 -4.26 37.56
N ASN A 26 14.87 -2.99 37.63
CA ASN A 26 14.20 -1.96 36.84
C ASN A 26 14.51 -2.28 35.37
N GLU A 27 13.56 -2.91 34.68
CA GLU A 27 13.54 -2.83 33.23
C GLU A 27 13.43 -1.35 32.85
N GLU A 28 14.39 -0.86 32.07
CA GLU A 28 14.20 0.39 31.36
C GLU A 28 13.03 0.18 30.41
N ALA A 29 11.91 0.85 30.68
CA ALA A 29 10.70 0.70 29.91
C ALA A 29 10.96 1.17 28.47
N ASN A 30 11.16 0.20 27.56
CA ASN A 30 11.36 0.45 26.14
C ASN A 30 10.25 1.36 25.61
N ALA A 31 10.63 2.44 24.90
CA ALA A 31 9.67 3.39 24.35
C ALA A 31 8.64 2.65 23.50
N ALA A 32 7.36 2.81 23.84
CA ALA A 32 6.29 2.03 23.26
C ALA A 32 6.01 2.52 21.83
N SER A 33 6.65 1.87 20.86
CA SER A 33 6.42 2.12 19.44
C SER A 33 5.26 1.27 18.93
N VAL A 34 4.33 1.90 18.22
CA VAL A 34 3.14 1.26 17.64
C VAL A 34 3.35 1.11 16.14
N THR A 35 3.36 -0.14 15.67
CA THR A 35 3.54 -0.48 14.25
C THR A 35 2.27 -0.21 13.44
N VAL A 36 2.42 0.41 12.28
CA VAL A 36 1.33 0.72 11.33
C VAL A 36 1.81 0.35 9.92
N GLY A 37 1.48 -0.87 9.50
CA GLY A 37 2.03 -1.47 8.28
C GLY A 37 3.53 -1.76 8.44
N ALA A 38 4.36 -1.20 7.57
CA ALA A 38 5.82 -1.21 7.70
C ALA A 38 6.37 -0.03 8.52
N GLY A 39 5.55 1.01 8.74
CA GLY A 39 5.91 2.18 9.53
C GLY A 39 5.58 2.05 11.02
N SER A 40 5.86 3.10 11.78
CA SER A 40 5.53 3.17 13.21
C SER A 40 5.58 4.59 13.77
N TYR A 41 4.81 4.83 14.83
CA TYR A 41 4.94 6.01 15.71
C TYR A 41 5.40 5.60 17.12
N THR A 42 5.70 6.56 18.00
CA THR A 42 5.96 6.33 19.43
C THR A 42 4.85 6.94 20.29
N THR A 43 4.45 6.29 21.39
CA THR A 43 3.58 6.89 22.42
C THR A 43 4.36 7.41 23.63
N THR A 44 5.69 7.46 23.54
CA THR A 44 6.58 8.09 24.52
C THR A 44 7.19 9.33 23.90
N LEU A 45 7.04 10.49 24.55
CA LEU A 45 7.62 11.76 24.11
C LEU A 45 9.15 11.60 23.99
N PRO A 46 9.78 11.90 22.83
CA PRO A 46 11.19 11.58 22.64
C PRO A 46 12.10 12.45 23.52
N ALA A 47 13.21 11.86 23.98
CA ALA A 47 14.13 12.53 24.89
C ALA A 47 14.68 13.85 24.30
N GLY A 48 14.44 14.95 25.01
CA GLY A 48 14.84 16.30 24.60
C GLY A 48 13.79 17.11 23.84
N GLN A 49 12.66 16.51 23.47
CA GLN A 49 11.54 17.21 22.82
C GLN A 49 10.56 17.79 23.85
N THR A 50 9.79 18.80 23.43
CA THR A 50 8.59 19.30 24.14
C THR A 50 7.34 18.96 23.34
N GLY A 51 6.23 18.71 24.04
CA GLY A 51 4.88 18.54 23.47
C GLY A 51 3.92 19.59 24.02
N PRO A 52 2.61 19.45 23.77
CA PRO A 52 1.59 20.39 24.24
C PRO A 52 1.41 20.33 25.76
N GLN A 53 0.74 21.33 26.33
CA GLN A 53 0.57 21.41 27.78
C GLN A 53 -0.26 20.23 28.34
N GLY A 54 0.07 19.77 29.56
CA GLY A 54 -0.65 18.66 30.19
C GLY A 54 -2.08 18.99 30.61
N THR A 55 -2.39 20.26 30.90
CA THR A 55 -3.71 20.70 31.37
C THR A 55 -4.66 20.98 30.19
N ILE A 56 -5.83 20.35 30.20
CA ILE A 56 -6.94 20.68 29.30
C ILE A 56 -8.13 21.17 30.14
N TYR A 57 -8.65 22.36 29.84
CA TYR A 57 -9.77 22.97 30.54
C TYR A 57 -11.11 22.44 30.01
N LYS A 58 -11.34 21.14 30.24
CA LYS A 58 -12.59 20.44 29.91
C LYS A 58 -13.29 19.88 31.16
N THR A 59 -14.55 19.49 31.02
CA THR A 59 -15.31 18.71 32.01
C THR A 59 -15.19 17.22 31.71
N SER A 60 -15.68 16.37 32.63
CA SER A 60 -15.73 14.91 32.44
C SER A 60 -16.68 14.44 31.32
N ASN A 61 -17.50 15.34 30.76
CA ASN A 61 -18.39 15.03 29.63
C ASN A 61 -17.64 14.95 28.30
N VAL A 62 -16.41 15.49 28.22
CA VAL A 62 -15.61 15.59 26.99
C VAL A 62 -14.55 14.48 26.93
N THR A 63 -14.93 13.35 26.35
CA THR A 63 -14.09 12.15 26.15
C THR A 63 -13.49 12.08 24.75
N GLY A 64 -12.41 11.30 24.59
CA GLY A 64 -11.68 11.20 23.32
C GLY A 64 -10.68 12.34 23.10
N ALA A 65 -10.15 12.44 21.88
CA ALA A 65 -9.26 13.51 21.45
C ALA A 65 -9.92 14.90 21.59
N MET A 66 -9.12 15.90 21.91
CA MET A 66 -9.56 17.27 22.12
C MET A 66 -9.40 18.08 20.83
N PRO A 67 -10.44 18.78 20.34
CA PRO A 67 -10.29 19.71 19.23
C PRO A 67 -9.29 20.83 19.54
N THR A 68 -8.52 21.16 18.52
CA THR A 68 -7.55 22.25 18.43
C THR A 68 -7.73 22.92 17.08
N ASN A 69 -7.10 24.07 16.84
CA ASN A 69 -7.15 24.75 15.53
C ASN A 69 -8.59 25.18 15.16
N ASP A 70 -9.32 25.73 16.14
CA ASP A 70 -10.72 26.15 16.03
C ASP A 70 -10.88 27.58 16.61
N TRP A 71 -11.97 28.28 16.29
CA TRP A 71 -12.24 29.68 16.71
C TRP A 71 -12.44 29.85 18.22
N TRP A 72 -12.65 28.75 18.94
CA TRP A 72 -12.85 28.68 20.39
C TRP A 72 -11.71 28.00 21.16
N SER A 73 -10.62 27.59 20.50
CA SER A 73 -9.62 26.72 21.14
C SER A 73 -9.03 27.28 22.44
N SER A 74 -8.93 28.60 22.62
CA SER A 74 -8.34 29.16 23.85
C SER A 74 -9.12 28.80 25.13
N LEU A 75 -10.39 28.41 25.03
CA LEU A 75 -11.20 27.85 26.13
C LEU A 75 -10.72 26.45 26.60
N ALA A 76 -10.03 25.70 25.74
CA ALA A 76 -9.44 24.41 26.09
C ALA A 76 -8.05 24.56 26.73
N TRP A 77 -7.32 25.63 26.40
CA TRP A 77 -5.94 25.87 26.82
C TRP A 77 -5.81 26.80 28.04
N LYS A 78 -6.71 27.78 28.21
CA LYS A 78 -6.69 28.74 29.33
C LYS A 78 -7.75 28.38 30.38
N ALA A 79 -7.58 28.90 31.60
CA ALA A 79 -8.60 28.80 32.66
C ALA A 79 -9.90 29.57 32.37
N TYR A 80 -9.88 30.43 31.35
CA TYR A 80 -11.07 31.07 30.79
C TYR A 80 -10.91 31.05 29.26
N SER A 81 -11.04 32.17 28.55
CA SER A 81 -10.64 32.26 27.14
C SER A 81 -10.00 33.61 26.84
N ASP A 82 -9.27 33.69 25.72
CA ASP A 82 -9.13 34.98 25.03
C ASP A 82 -10.43 35.30 24.28
N VAL A 83 -10.43 36.31 23.42
CA VAL A 83 -11.66 36.66 22.68
C VAL A 83 -11.93 35.62 21.60
N MET A 84 -13.11 35.01 21.67
CA MET A 84 -13.63 34.07 20.69
C MET A 84 -14.66 34.80 19.80
N PHE A 85 -14.73 34.46 18.51
CA PHE A 85 -15.52 35.21 17.54
C PHE A 85 -16.65 34.36 16.89
N PRO A 86 -17.66 33.87 17.66
CA PRO A 86 -18.83 33.18 17.13
C PRO A 86 -19.74 34.15 16.35
N HIS A 87 -19.29 34.58 15.17
CA HIS A 87 -19.97 35.58 14.35
C HIS A 87 -21.46 35.25 14.15
N PRO A 88 -22.39 36.20 14.33
CA PRO A 88 -22.14 37.65 14.38
C PRO A 88 -21.59 38.21 15.70
N LEU A 89 -21.46 37.39 16.76
CA LEU A 89 -20.99 37.82 18.08
C LEU A 89 -19.47 37.72 18.25
N ALA A 90 -18.94 38.44 19.23
CA ALA A 90 -17.68 38.11 19.90
C ALA A 90 -17.93 37.95 21.40
N VAL A 91 -17.22 37.01 22.03
CA VAL A 91 -17.41 36.62 23.42
C VAL A 91 -16.08 36.34 24.10
N GLN A 92 -16.03 36.46 25.43
CA GLN A 92 -14.85 36.11 26.22
C GLN A 92 -15.28 35.51 27.56
N ALA A 93 -14.83 34.29 27.88
CA ALA A 93 -15.01 33.74 29.21
C ALA A 93 -14.11 34.49 30.20
N LYS A 94 -14.62 34.77 31.40
CA LYS A 94 -13.96 35.54 32.46
C LYS A 94 -14.40 35.03 33.84
N ALA A 95 -13.73 35.48 34.90
CA ALA A 95 -14.12 35.17 36.27
C ALA A 95 -15.58 35.56 36.58
N ASP A 96 -16.07 36.71 36.08
CA ASP A 96 -17.43 37.21 36.32
C ASP A 96 -18.53 36.57 35.43
N GLY A 97 -18.15 35.72 34.47
CA GLY A 97 -19.05 35.04 33.54
C GLY A 97 -18.61 35.16 32.08
N LEU A 98 -19.57 35.14 31.15
CA LEU A 98 -19.30 35.32 29.71
C LEU A 98 -19.46 36.80 29.33
N GLY A 99 -18.37 37.47 28.95
CA GLY A 99 -18.42 38.75 28.24
C GLY A 99 -19.00 38.57 26.85
N ILE A 100 -19.91 39.45 26.43
CA ILE A 100 -20.65 39.39 25.17
C ILE A 100 -20.58 40.76 24.49
N GLY A 101 -20.41 40.77 23.17
CA GLY A 101 -20.44 41.98 22.35
C GLY A 101 -20.72 41.71 20.87
N TYR A 102 -21.10 42.75 20.15
CA TYR A 102 -21.18 42.76 18.69
C TYR A 102 -19.91 43.45 18.13
N PRO A 103 -19.12 42.81 17.24
CA PRO A 103 -17.80 43.33 16.87
C PRO A 103 -17.90 44.62 16.04
N VAL A 104 -17.28 45.70 16.52
CA VAL A 104 -17.31 47.02 15.89
C VAL A 104 -16.45 47.03 14.63
N GLN A 105 -17.09 47.26 13.48
CA GLN A 105 -16.45 47.14 12.17
C GLN A 105 -15.70 48.42 11.76
N SER A 106 -14.43 48.31 11.38
CA SER A 106 -13.61 49.43 10.90
C SER A 106 -12.53 48.99 9.89
N GLY A 107 -11.89 49.97 9.25
CA GLY A 107 -10.76 49.77 8.34
C GLY A 107 -9.71 50.88 8.46
N SER A 108 -8.46 50.49 8.36
CA SER A 108 -7.26 51.32 8.16
C SER A 108 -6.45 50.75 6.99
N THR A 109 -5.48 51.49 6.46
CA THR A 109 -4.69 51.13 5.27
C THR A 109 -4.41 49.63 5.15
N ASP A 110 -3.75 49.07 6.17
CA ASP A 110 -3.18 47.72 6.19
C ASP A 110 -4.01 46.72 7.03
N ALA A 111 -5.19 47.11 7.56
CA ALA A 111 -6.00 46.25 8.43
C ALA A 111 -7.52 46.55 8.42
N MET A 112 -8.33 45.50 8.49
CA MET A 112 -9.78 45.55 8.76
C MET A 112 -10.06 44.90 10.11
N PHE A 113 -10.90 45.51 10.93
CA PHE A 113 -11.20 45.03 12.28
C PHE A 113 -12.71 44.80 12.46
N GLY A 114 -13.05 43.72 13.15
CA GLY A 114 -14.25 43.58 13.96
C GLY A 114 -13.83 43.63 15.42
N ALA A 115 -13.62 44.82 15.96
CA ALA A 115 -13.08 44.99 17.31
C ALA A 115 -14.08 44.55 18.37
N TYR A 116 -13.66 43.66 19.28
CA TYR A 116 -14.49 43.25 20.42
C TYR A 116 -14.63 44.38 21.44
N VAL A 117 -15.89 44.67 21.78
CA VAL A 117 -16.27 45.56 22.88
C VAL A 117 -17.21 44.76 23.78
N ASN A 118 -16.87 44.64 25.07
CA ASN A 118 -17.73 43.97 26.06
C ASN A 118 -18.96 44.86 26.34
N ASP A 119 -20.08 44.60 25.67
CA ASP A 119 -21.35 45.27 25.89
C ASP A 119 -21.92 44.93 27.27
N PHE A 120 -21.84 43.66 27.67
CA PHE A 120 -22.18 43.18 29.02
C PHE A 120 -21.52 41.83 29.34
N THR A 121 -21.38 41.52 30.63
CA THR A 121 -21.16 40.14 31.09
C THR A 121 -22.50 39.47 31.39
N LEU A 122 -22.75 38.30 30.82
CA LEU A 122 -23.75 37.35 31.32
C LEU A 122 -23.10 36.49 32.43
N GLY A 123 -23.52 36.71 33.66
CA GLY A 123 -23.03 36.02 34.86
C GLY A 123 -24.15 35.42 35.71
N HIS A 124 -23.84 35.14 36.97
CA HIS A 124 -24.67 34.35 37.89
C HIS A 124 -24.94 35.11 39.20
N SER A 125 -26.21 35.24 39.61
CA SER A 125 -26.60 36.15 40.70
C SER A 125 -25.96 35.84 42.07
N ALA A 126 -25.70 34.57 42.37
CA ALA A 126 -25.10 34.12 43.62
C ALA A 126 -23.59 33.83 43.53
N GLN A 127 -22.94 34.10 42.40
CA GLN A 127 -21.50 33.83 42.19
C GLN A 127 -20.85 35.04 41.52
N SER A 128 -19.98 35.75 42.25
CA SER A 128 -19.29 36.93 41.73
C SER A 128 -18.02 36.60 40.95
N ASN A 129 -17.39 35.46 41.24
CA ASN A 129 -16.25 34.92 40.53
C ASN A 129 -16.36 33.38 40.45
N PHE A 130 -16.12 32.83 39.27
CA PHE A 130 -15.85 31.41 39.06
C PHE A 130 -14.32 31.15 39.15
N PRO A 131 -13.87 29.90 39.39
CA PRO A 131 -12.44 29.56 39.38
C PRO A 131 -11.89 29.36 37.97
N ASP A 132 -12.71 28.79 37.07
CA ASP A 132 -12.43 28.57 35.66
C ASP A 132 -13.73 28.51 34.83
N ALA A 133 -13.58 28.51 33.51
CA ALA A 133 -14.58 28.11 32.54
C ALA A 133 -14.04 26.91 31.74
N ARG A 134 -14.86 25.89 31.50
CA ARG A 134 -14.42 24.62 30.89
C ARG A 134 -15.28 24.20 29.71
N VAL A 135 -14.65 23.60 28.69
CA VAL A 135 -15.36 22.95 27.59
C VAL A 135 -16.16 21.77 28.13
N ASP A 136 -17.47 21.79 27.96
CA ASP A 136 -18.42 20.79 28.48
C ASP A 136 -19.05 19.94 27.37
N ALA A 137 -19.22 20.52 26.17
CA ALA A 137 -19.54 19.81 24.95
C ALA A 137 -19.09 20.66 23.75
N PHE A 138 -18.89 20.03 22.61
CA PHE A 138 -18.71 20.71 21.32
C PHE A 138 -19.37 19.89 20.22
N SER A 139 -19.52 20.51 19.05
CA SER A 139 -19.87 19.88 17.78
C SER A 139 -19.41 20.80 16.65
N ASP A 140 -19.64 20.42 15.38
CA ASP A 140 -18.95 20.92 14.18
C ASP A 140 -18.71 22.44 14.03
N TRP A 141 -19.50 23.31 14.66
CA TRP A 141 -19.20 24.74 14.76
C TRP A 141 -19.73 25.43 16.03
N THR A 142 -20.03 24.66 17.09
CA THR A 142 -20.60 25.18 18.34
C THR A 142 -19.93 24.59 19.57
N VAL A 143 -19.67 25.44 20.57
CA VAL A 143 -19.07 25.05 21.85
C VAL A 143 -20.04 25.33 23.00
N SER A 144 -20.02 24.45 24.00
CA SER A 144 -20.68 24.63 25.29
C SER A 144 -19.62 24.75 26.39
N MET A 145 -19.71 25.81 27.18
CA MET A 145 -18.79 26.12 28.28
C MET A 145 -19.52 26.07 29.62
N LEU A 146 -18.90 25.47 30.64
CA LEU A 146 -19.40 25.37 32.00
C LEU A 146 -18.56 26.25 32.94
N PHE A 147 -19.23 27.14 33.65
CA PHE A 147 -18.73 27.85 34.81
C PHE A 147 -19.32 27.20 36.08
N ASN A 148 -18.50 26.85 37.08
CA ASN A 148 -18.95 26.17 38.29
C ASN A 148 -18.23 26.67 39.55
N SER A 149 -18.98 27.10 40.56
CA SER A 149 -18.49 27.46 41.89
C SER A 149 -19.50 27.04 42.98
N GLY A 150 -20.13 25.88 42.81
CA GLY A 150 -21.23 25.40 43.67
C GLY A 150 -22.62 25.95 43.26
N GLY A 151 -22.65 27.10 42.60
CA GLY A 151 -23.67 27.40 41.57
C GLY A 151 -23.07 27.17 40.18
N THR A 152 -23.89 26.82 39.19
CA THR A 152 -23.44 26.58 37.81
C THR A 152 -24.11 27.51 36.81
N MET A 153 -23.34 27.89 35.80
CA MET A 153 -23.80 28.55 34.59
C MET A 153 -23.19 27.84 33.39
N ARG A 154 -24.01 27.20 32.56
CA ARG A 154 -23.57 26.52 31.33
C ARG A 154 -24.09 27.30 30.13
N VAL A 155 -23.21 27.65 29.20
CA VAL A 155 -23.51 28.55 28.07
C VAL A 155 -23.10 27.90 26.75
N THR A 156 -23.90 28.05 25.70
CA THR A 156 -23.67 27.48 24.37
C THR A 156 -23.77 28.57 23.30
N THR A 157 -22.79 28.59 22.38
CA THR A 157 -22.71 29.53 21.26
C THR A 157 -21.88 28.94 20.10
N GLY A 158 -21.84 29.59 18.94
CA GLY A 158 -21.02 29.15 17.81
C GLY A 158 -21.19 29.97 16.55
N HIS A 159 -20.41 29.64 15.52
CA HIS A 159 -20.48 30.36 14.25
C HIS A 159 -21.89 30.33 13.64
N GLY A 160 -22.29 31.46 13.08
CA GLY A 160 -23.62 31.65 12.52
C GLY A 160 -24.76 31.72 13.54
N LEU A 161 -24.52 31.57 14.86
CA LEU A 161 -25.57 31.72 15.86
C LEU A 161 -25.62 33.17 16.37
N PRO A 162 -26.66 33.96 16.05
CA PRO A 162 -26.89 35.25 16.71
C PRO A 162 -27.38 35.07 18.16
N PHE A 163 -27.65 33.83 18.58
CA PHE A 163 -28.10 33.45 19.92
C PHE A 163 -26.95 32.97 20.81
N ILE A 164 -27.07 33.29 22.09
CA ILE A 164 -26.37 32.62 23.19
C ILE A 164 -27.42 31.95 24.07
N TYR A 165 -27.29 30.63 24.23
CA TYR A 165 -28.20 29.81 25.04
C TYR A 165 -27.53 29.50 26.38
N SER A 166 -28.26 29.58 27.49
CA SER A 166 -27.67 29.41 28.83
C SER A 166 -28.59 28.70 29.82
N THR A 167 -27.99 27.94 30.74
CA THR A 167 -28.69 27.23 31.82
C THR A 167 -28.00 27.42 33.17
N TYR A 168 -28.80 27.40 34.24
CA TYR A 168 -28.44 27.86 35.58
C TYR A 168 -28.85 26.86 36.67
N SER A 169 -28.03 26.75 37.72
CA SER A 169 -28.37 26.08 38.97
C SER A 169 -27.71 26.79 40.17
N GLY A 170 -28.43 26.93 41.28
CA GLY A 170 -27.95 27.64 42.46
C GLY A 170 -27.95 29.18 42.35
N GLY A 171 -28.60 29.74 41.31
CA GLY A 171 -28.71 31.18 41.11
C GLY A 171 -29.49 31.53 39.83
N LEU A 172 -29.41 32.81 39.45
CA LEU A 172 -30.16 33.42 38.35
C LEU A 172 -29.23 34.08 37.32
N PRO A 173 -29.64 34.26 36.05
CA PRO A 173 -28.92 35.09 35.08
C PRO A 173 -28.83 36.54 35.56
N LYS A 174 -27.59 37.02 35.71
CA LYS A 174 -27.27 38.40 36.06
C LYS A 174 -26.47 39.02 34.91
N LEU A 175 -27.05 39.99 34.22
CA LEU A 175 -26.39 40.73 33.15
C LEU A 175 -25.81 42.01 33.73
N SER A 176 -24.50 42.21 33.57
CA SER A 176 -23.75 43.36 34.11
C SER A 176 -23.19 44.19 32.94
N PHE A 177 -23.70 45.40 32.78
CA PHE A 177 -23.42 46.29 31.64
C PHE A 177 -22.39 47.36 32.04
N SER A 178 -21.62 47.86 31.08
CA SER A 178 -20.65 48.97 31.29
C SER A 178 -21.33 50.34 31.48
N ALA A 179 -22.54 50.51 30.96
CA ALA A 179 -23.42 51.65 31.16
C ALA A 179 -24.87 51.17 31.41
N VAL A 180 -25.79 52.05 31.79
CA VAL A 180 -27.22 51.69 31.89
C VAL A 180 -27.76 51.41 30.47
N PRO A 181 -28.27 50.19 30.17
CA PRO A 181 -28.81 49.88 28.85
C PRO A 181 -30.19 50.53 28.65
N THR A 182 -30.46 51.01 27.44
CA THR A 182 -31.80 51.51 27.07
C THR A 182 -32.73 50.33 26.84
N VAL A 183 -33.63 50.06 27.78
CA VAL A 183 -34.73 49.10 27.60
C VAL A 183 -35.81 49.76 26.74
N TRP A 184 -35.99 49.27 25.51
CA TRP A 184 -36.94 49.80 24.52
C TRP A 184 -38.15 48.89 24.28
N SER A 185 -38.11 47.65 24.77
CA SER A 185 -39.26 46.75 24.79
C SER A 185 -39.30 45.93 26.09
N GLY A 186 -40.50 45.63 26.56
CA GLY A 186 -40.74 44.94 27.83
C GLY A 186 -40.60 45.85 29.06
N ASN A 187 -40.92 45.29 30.23
CA ASN A 187 -40.79 45.94 31.54
C ASN A 187 -40.53 44.90 32.65
N ALA A 188 -40.52 45.31 33.92
CA ALA A 188 -40.23 44.44 35.06
C ALA A 188 -41.12 43.19 35.18
N SER A 189 -42.34 43.24 34.63
CA SER A 189 -43.31 42.13 34.60
C SER A 189 -43.35 41.37 33.28
N SER A 190 -42.46 41.67 32.32
CA SER A 190 -42.32 40.94 31.07
C SER A 190 -41.26 39.83 31.22
N SER A 191 -41.43 38.67 30.60
CA SER A 191 -40.35 37.66 30.54
C SER A 191 -39.22 38.09 29.59
N VAL A 192 -39.56 38.80 28.51
CA VAL A 192 -38.64 39.26 27.46
C VAL A 192 -38.41 40.77 27.55
N LEU A 193 -37.17 41.21 27.34
CA LEU A 193 -36.80 42.61 27.12
C LEU A 193 -36.12 42.79 25.75
N GLY A 194 -36.34 43.95 25.13
CA GLY A 194 -35.47 44.48 24.06
C GLY A 194 -34.61 45.59 24.63
N VAL A 195 -33.28 45.49 24.48
CA VAL A 195 -32.31 46.45 25.05
C VAL A 195 -31.33 46.98 24.01
N THR A 196 -30.76 48.15 24.26
CA THR A 196 -29.68 48.75 23.47
C THR A 196 -28.54 49.19 24.40
N VAL A 197 -27.31 48.84 24.04
CA VAL A 197 -26.06 49.23 24.73
C VAL A 197 -24.98 49.46 23.67
N ASN A 198 -24.17 50.50 23.81
CA ASN A 198 -23.14 50.92 22.83
C ASN A 198 -23.64 51.14 21.38
N GLY A 199 -24.96 51.25 21.17
CA GLY A 199 -25.60 51.31 19.86
C GLY A 199 -26.00 49.94 19.30
N HIS A 200 -25.60 48.84 19.93
CA HIS A 200 -25.94 47.47 19.57
C HIS A 200 -27.27 47.04 20.23
N HIS A 201 -28.07 46.25 19.51
CA HIS A 201 -29.40 45.84 19.94
C HIS A 201 -29.41 44.38 20.37
N TYR A 202 -30.10 44.07 21.47
CA TYR A 202 -30.20 42.71 22.01
C TYR A 202 -31.62 42.36 22.46
N GLY A 203 -32.03 41.12 22.21
CA GLY A 203 -33.18 40.47 22.84
C GLY A 203 -32.72 39.67 24.05
N LEU A 204 -33.39 39.85 25.19
CA LEU A 204 -33.12 39.14 26.44
C LEU A 204 -34.33 38.29 26.81
N PHE A 205 -34.20 36.96 26.76
CA PHE A 205 -35.34 36.04 26.78
C PHE A 205 -35.38 35.22 28.07
N GLY A 206 -36.16 35.70 29.03
CA GLY A 206 -36.54 34.93 30.21
C GLY A 206 -37.63 33.89 29.91
N PRO A 207 -37.75 32.83 30.72
CA PRO A 207 -38.86 31.89 30.69
C PRO A 207 -40.23 32.54 30.83
N SER A 208 -41.29 31.94 30.28
CA SER A 208 -42.65 32.47 30.42
C SER A 208 -43.05 32.68 31.90
N GLY A 209 -43.60 33.86 32.19
CA GLY A 209 -43.94 34.31 33.55
C GLY A 209 -42.76 34.75 34.42
N SER A 210 -41.52 34.78 33.91
CA SER A 210 -40.40 35.41 34.62
C SER A 210 -40.47 36.93 34.59
N THR A 211 -39.69 37.54 35.47
CA THR A 211 -39.71 38.98 35.81
C THR A 211 -38.29 39.52 35.92
N TRP A 212 -38.13 40.83 35.82
CA TRP A 212 -36.83 41.50 35.83
C TRP A 212 -36.68 42.48 37.00
N SER A 213 -35.53 42.42 37.66
CA SER A 213 -35.07 43.46 38.59
C SER A 213 -33.90 44.25 37.98
N GLY A 214 -33.72 45.49 38.46
CA GLY A 214 -32.60 46.36 38.08
C GLY A 214 -32.77 47.17 36.80
N ILE A 215 -33.95 47.16 36.16
CA ILE A 215 -34.27 48.06 35.03
C ILE A 215 -34.03 49.52 35.44
N GLY A 216 -33.31 50.28 34.61
CA GLY A 216 -32.84 51.64 34.93
C GLY A 216 -31.47 51.68 35.63
N THR A 217 -30.83 50.53 35.85
CA THR A 217 -29.46 50.41 36.36
C THR A 217 -28.56 49.64 35.38
N SER A 218 -27.25 49.62 35.62
CA SER A 218 -26.28 48.82 34.83
C SER A 218 -26.26 47.32 35.18
N THR A 219 -27.24 46.82 35.95
CA THR A 219 -27.38 45.38 36.23
C THR A 219 -28.83 44.95 36.06
N LEU A 220 -29.06 43.94 35.22
CA LEU A 220 -30.38 43.30 35.07
C LEU A 220 -30.31 41.87 35.61
N THR A 221 -31.36 41.41 36.29
CA THR A 221 -31.47 40.00 36.72
C THR A 221 -32.87 39.47 36.39
N ASN A 222 -32.96 38.32 35.72
CA ASN A 222 -34.22 37.65 35.44
C ASN A 222 -34.52 36.57 36.50
N SER A 223 -35.78 36.48 36.94
CA SER A 223 -36.18 35.59 38.04
C SER A 223 -36.38 34.12 37.65
N LEU A 224 -36.24 33.76 36.37
CA LEU A 224 -36.45 32.42 35.79
C LEU A 224 -37.82 31.75 36.02
N ASN A 225 -38.70 32.26 36.89
CA ASN A 225 -39.98 31.63 37.25
C ASN A 225 -39.85 30.14 37.62
N ASN A 226 -38.87 29.80 38.45
CA ASN A 226 -38.53 28.43 38.86
C ASN A 226 -38.14 27.47 37.70
N LYS A 227 -37.75 28.02 36.54
CA LYS A 227 -37.06 27.29 35.46
C LYS A 227 -35.55 27.48 35.59
N THR A 228 -34.80 26.90 34.65
CA THR A 228 -33.33 26.85 34.68
C THR A 228 -32.68 27.41 33.41
N TYR A 229 -33.45 27.95 32.45
CA TYR A 229 -32.96 28.37 31.13
C TYR A 229 -33.12 29.86 30.87
N PHE A 230 -32.20 30.44 30.12
CA PHE A 230 -32.20 31.84 29.69
C PHE A 230 -31.45 31.99 28.36
N SER A 231 -31.84 32.91 27.50
CA SER A 231 -31.09 33.18 26.26
C SER A 231 -31.01 34.66 25.90
N VAL A 232 -30.03 34.96 25.07
CA VAL A 232 -29.71 36.29 24.53
C VAL A 232 -29.64 36.17 23.02
N ALA A 233 -30.06 37.19 22.28
CA ALA A 233 -29.70 37.32 20.86
C ALA A 233 -29.23 38.73 20.53
N VAL A 234 -28.23 38.86 19.65
CA VAL A 234 -27.94 40.14 18.98
C VAL A 234 -28.95 40.34 17.85
N LEU A 235 -29.59 41.51 17.83
CA LEU A 235 -30.62 41.86 16.85
C LEU A 235 -30.06 42.83 15.81
N PRO A 236 -30.45 42.72 14.53
CA PRO A 236 -30.04 43.65 13.48
C PRO A 236 -30.64 45.06 13.66
N ASP A 237 -31.75 45.18 14.39
CA ASP A 237 -32.50 46.41 14.62
C ASP A 237 -33.25 46.35 15.97
N ASN A 238 -33.83 47.48 16.39
CA ASN A 238 -34.59 47.62 17.64
C ASN A 238 -36.13 47.60 17.43
N SER A 239 -36.63 46.94 16.38
CA SER A 239 -38.07 46.84 16.12
C SER A 239 -38.73 45.71 16.91
N ALA A 240 -40.02 45.90 17.23
CA ALA A 240 -40.85 44.86 17.83
C ALA A 240 -41.03 43.63 16.91
N ALA A 241 -40.98 43.83 15.58
CA ALA A 241 -41.10 42.73 14.61
C ALA A 241 -39.88 41.81 14.64
N THR A 242 -38.67 42.39 14.67
CA THR A 242 -37.41 41.65 14.79
C THR A 242 -37.31 40.95 16.15
N LEU A 243 -37.65 41.64 17.25
CA LEU A 243 -37.68 41.00 18.57
C LEU A 243 -38.63 39.79 18.61
N ALA A 244 -39.84 39.92 18.05
CA ALA A 244 -40.82 38.84 17.99
C ALA A 244 -40.38 37.67 17.09
N ALA A 245 -39.69 37.93 15.98
CA ALA A 245 -39.14 36.89 15.11
C ALA A 245 -38.04 36.08 15.82
N PHE A 246 -37.13 36.75 16.54
CA PHE A 246 -36.08 36.08 17.31
C PHE A 246 -36.65 35.35 18.55
N GLN A 247 -37.70 35.88 19.19
CA GLN A 247 -38.36 35.24 20.33
C GLN A 247 -38.90 33.83 19.99
N GLN A 248 -39.30 33.56 18.75
CA GLN A 248 -39.75 32.22 18.32
C GLN A 248 -38.67 31.16 18.54
N TYR A 249 -37.41 31.50 18.26
CA TYR A 249 -36.27 30.59 18.33
C TYR A 249 -35.44 30.73 19.62
N ALA A 250 -35.69 31.75 20.44
CA ALA A 250 -34.98 32.00 21.68
C ALA A 250 -35.03 30.83 22.68
N TYR A 251 -36.10 30.03 22.65
CA TYR A 251 -36.30 28.86 23.52
C TYR A 251 -35.94 27.53 22.85
N SER A 252 -35.50 27.56 21.58
CA SER A 252 -35.06 26.41 20.80
C SER A 252 -33.53 26.30 20.89
N PHE A 253 -33.04 25.76 22.00
CA PHE A 253 -31.62 25.73 22.34
C PHE A 253 -30.86 24.78 21.42
N VAL A 254 -29.85 25.26 20.69
CA VAL A 254 -28.98 24.40 19.88
C VAL A 254 -28.14 23.51 20.79
N THR A 255 -28.25 22.19 20.62
CA THR A 255 -27.57 21.18 21.45
C THR A 255 -26.50 20.39 20.69
N ASN A 256 -26.57 20.34 19.36
CA ASN A 256 -25.60 19.69 18.49
C ASN A 256 -25.66 20.29 17.07
N THR A 257 -24.54 20.30 16.35
CA THR A 257 -24.40 20.82 14.98
C THR A 257 -23.59 19.85 14.12
N THR A 258 -24.05 19.55 12.90
CA THR A 258 -23.37 18.60 12.01
C THR A 258 -23.38 19.00 10.53
N THR A 259 -22.20 18.95 9.93
CA THR A 259 -21.93 19.19 8.51
C THR A 259 -21.84 17.86 7.76
N ASN A 260 -22.74 17.65 6.81
CA ASN A 260 -22.73 16.49 5.91
C ASN A 260 -22.38 16.96 4.50
N TYR A 261 -21.24 16.52 3.95
CA TYR A 261 -20.81 16.86 2.59
C TYR A 261 -20.95 15.66 1.64
N SER A 262 -21.01 15.94 0.34
CA SER A 262 -21.00 14.93 -0.72
C SER A 262 -20.40 15.51 -2.00
N TYR A 263 -19.65 14.69 -2.74
CA TYR A 263 -19.12 15.01 -4.06
C TYR A 263 -19.85 14.18 -5.13
N ASN A 264 -20.50 14.85 -6.08
CA ASN A 264 -21.09 14.19 -7.25
C ASN A 264 -20.14 14.30 -8.44
N ALA A 265 -19.41 13.21 -8.71
CA ALA A 265 -18.45 13.15 -9.80
C ALA A 265 -19.07 13.41 -11.19
N SER A 266 -20.36 13.15 -11.44
CA SER A 266 -20.94 13.33 -12.77
C SER A 266 -21.26 14.80 -13.14
N THR A 267 -21.34 15.68 -12.14
CA THR A 267 -21.54 17.13 -12.31
C THR A 267 -20.35 17.96 -11.80
N SER A 268 -19.44 17.31 -11.07
CA SER A 268 -18.41 17.93 -10.22
C SER A 268 -18.95 18.90 -9.16
N ALA A 269 -20.19 18.64 -8.68
CA ALA A 269 -20.80 19.41 -7.60
C ALA A 269 -20.34 18.90 -6.22
N VAL A 270 -20.02 19.82 -5.33
CA VAL A 270 -19.83 19.59 -3.89
C VAL A 270 -21.04 20.18 -3.18
N SER A 271 -21.84 19.33 -2.53
CA SER A 271 -23.04 19.74 -1.81
C SER A 271 -22.87 19.49 -0.32
N THR A 272 -23.04 20.53 0.48
CA THR A 272 -22.78 20.54 1.93
C THR A 272 -24.04 20.97 2.67
N THR A 273 -24.51 20.17 3.62
CA THR A 273 -25.70 20.44 4.43
C THR A 273 -25.31 20.63 5.89
N TYR A 274 -25.66 21.80 6.41
CA TYR A 274 -25.44 22.25 7.78
C TYR A 274 -26.71 21.98 8.58
N ASN A 275 -26.64 21.12 9.58
CA ASN A 275 -27.77 20.70 10.41
C ASN A 275 -27.61 21.22 11.85
N VAL A 276 -28.69 21.73 12.45
CA VAL A 276 -28.77 22.06 13.87
C VAL A 276 -29.79 21.16 14.57
N THR A 277 -29.37 20.53 15.66
CA THR A 277 -30.26 19.81 16.59
C THR A 277 -30.63 20.77 17.71
N THR A 278 -31.91 20.84 18.05
CA THR A 278 -32.43 21.82 19.02
C THR A 278 -33.34 21.20 20.06
N GLN A 279 -33.17 21.60 21.32
CA GLN A 279 -34.07 21.27 22.43
C GLN A 279 -35.01 22.46 22.71
N ALA A 280 -36.32 22.22 22.63
CA ALA A 280 -37.31 23.19 23.08
C ALA A 280 -37.33 23.25 24.62
N MET A 281 -36.99 24.41 25.18
CA MET A 281 -37.04 24.66 26.63
C MET A 281 -38.43 25.13 27.07
N GLU A 282 -39.14 25.82 26.18
CA GLU A 282 -40.60 26.02 26.22
C GLU A 282 -41.17 26.14 24.80
N GLY A 283 -42.49 26.02 24.67
CA GLY A 283 -43.17 25.98 23.37
C GLY A 283 -42.92 24.68 22.61
N THR A 284 -43.06 24.73 21.28
CA THR A 284 -42.88 23.58 20.38
C THR A 284 -42.02 23.92 19.15
N GLN A 285 -41.30 25.04 19.18
CA GLN A 285 -40.45 25.45 18.05
C GLN A 285 -39.17 24.61 18.01
N SER A 286 -38.70 24.32 16.79
CA SER A 286 -37.41 23.66 16.53
C SER A 286 -36.60 24.45 15.50
N GLY A 287 -35.30 24.15 15.40
CA GLY A 287 -34.36 24.90 14.57
C GLY A 287 -33.96 26.26 15.19
N THR A 288 -33.27 27.09 14.42
CA THR A 288 -32.82 28.43 14.87
C THR A 288 -32.75 29.40 13.70
N ILE A 289 -32.42 30.67 13.97
CA ILE A 289 -31.97 31.62 12.94
C ILE A 289 -30.45 31.47 12.80
N MET A 290 -29.98 31.22 11.59
CA MET A 290 -28.56 31.04 11.27
C MET A 290 -28.08 32.18 10.36
N ALA A 291 -26.98 32.83 10.74
CA ALA A 291 -26.28 33.81 9.93
C ALA A 291 -25.22 33.11 9.06
N LEU A 292 -25.38 33.19 7.75
CA LEU A 292 -24.47 32.63 6.76
C LEU A 292 -23.40 33.66 6.39
N TYR A 293 -22.16 33.21 6.26
CA TYR A 293 -21.07 33.98 5.66
C TYR A 293 -21.24 34.13 4.14
N PRO A 294 -20.50 35.05 3.47
CA PRO A 294 -20.52 35.21 2.01
C PRO A 294 -20.34 33.91 1.21
N HIS A 295 -19.35 33.07 1.54
CA HIS A 295 -19.14 31.77 0.85
C HIS A 295 -20.32 30.79 1.01
N GLN A 296 -21.21 31.00 1.98
CA GLN A 296 -22.41 30.20 2.18
C GLN A 296 -23.62 30.80 1.45
N TRP A 297 -23.94 32.08 1.70
CA TRP A 297 -25.16 32.67 1.13
C TRP A 297 -25.08 32.91 -0.38
N LYS A 298 -23.87 33.01 -0.96
CA LYS A 298 -23.67 33.04 -2.42
C LYS A 298 -23.90 31.68 -3.09
N HIS A 299 -23.91 30.59 -2.31
CA HIS A 299 -23.97 29.21 -2.79
C HIS A 299 -25.18 28.41 -2.27
N THR A 300 -26.14 29.06 -1.61
CA THR A 300 -27.40 28.44 -1.18
C THR A 300 -28.56 28.79 -2.10
N SER A 301 -29.50 27.86 -2.27
CA SER A 301 -30.80 28.08 -2.92
C SER A 301 -31.92 28.44 -1.93
N GLN A 302 -31.64 28.42 -0.63
CA GLN A 302 -32.62 28.72 0.42
C GLN A 302 -32.95 30.22 0.47
N SER A 303 -34.23 30.54 0.64
CA SER A 303 -34.68 31.93 0.77
C SER A 303 -34.07 32.60 2.02
N LEU A 304 -33.39 33.71 1.79
CA LEU A 304 -32.77 34.49 2.86
C LEU A 304 -33.81 35.41 3.53
N LEU A 305 -33.69 35.55 4.85
CA LEU A 305 -34.46 36.49 5.67
C LEU A 305 -33.93 37.94 5.48
N PRO A 306 -34.73 38.97 5.82
CA PRO A 306 -34.29 40.37 5.69
C PRO A 306 -33.20 40.78 6.69
N TYR A 307 -32.86 39.94 7.67
CA TYR A 307 -31.89 40.26 8.73
C TYR A 307 -30.45 40.00 8.27
N THR A 308 -29.58 40.99 8.46
CA THR A 308 -28.16 40.93 8.11
C THR A 308 -27.29 41.42 9.26
N TYR A 309 -26.04 40.97 9.27
CA TYR A 309 -25.01 41.43 10.22
C TYR A 309 -23.75 41.83 9.46
N ASN A 310 -23.07 42.86 9.96
CA ASN A 310 -21.77 43.29 9.44
C ASN A 310 -20.68 42.53 10.20
N SER A 311 -19.91 41.70 9.48
CA SER A 311 -18.76 40.98 10.03
C SER A 311 -17.47 41.43 9.34
N VAL A 312 -16.32 41.10 9.94
CA VAL A 312 -15.01 41.38 9.32
C VAL A 312 -14.87 40.67 7.97
N ARG A 313 -15.52 39.51 7.81
CA ARG A 313 -15.61 38.71 6.57
C ARG A 313 -16.54 39.26 5.49
N GLY A 314 -17.28 40.34 5.77
CA GLY A 314 -18.31 40.89 4.86
C GLY A 314 -19.70 40.87 5.49
N THR A 315 -20.73 41.04 4.66
CA THR A 315 -22.13 41.00 5.12
C THR A 315 -22.57 39.55 5.31
N MET A 316 -22.94 39.19 6.53
CA MET A 316 -23.65 37.93 6.81
C MET A 316 -25.15 38.12 6.55
N LYS A 317 -25.80 37.11 5.97
CA LYS A 317 -27.24 37.09 5.69
C LYS A 317 -27.88 35.91 6.40
N THR A 318 -29.14 36.02 6.83
CA THR A 318 -29.75 35.00 7.68
C THR A 318 -30.72 34.06 6.94
N VAL A 319 -30.86 32.86 7.49
CA VAL A 319 -31.94 31.89 7.20
C VAL A 319 -32.55 31.42 8.52
N SER A 320 -33.69 30.73 8.48
CA SER A 320 -34.22 30.03 9.65
C SER A 320 -34.61 28.59 9.33
N GLY A 321 -34.41 27.69 10.30
CA GLY A 321 -34.80 26.28 10.21
C GLY A 321 -33.91 25.36 11.03
N SER A 322 -34.07 24.05 10.86
CA SER A 322 -33.19 23.02 11.41
C SER A 322 -31.95 22.74 10.55
N SER A 323 -31.88 23.32 9.35
CA SER A 323 -30.74 23.14 8.43
C SER A 323 -30.71 24.20 7.32
N PHE A 324 -29.57 24.29 6.64
CA PHE A 324 -29.44 24.84 5.29
C PHE A 324 -28.40 24.05 4.48
N SER A 325 -28.34 24.27 3.16
CA SER A 325 -27.35 23.63 2.30
C SER A 325 -26.68 24.62 1.35
N THR A 326 -25.43 24.35 0.99
CA THR A 326 -24.70 25.02 -0.09
C THR A 326 -24.39 24.04 -1.22
N SER A 327 -24.21 24.56 -2.43
CA SER A 327 -23.68 23.81 -3.58
C SER A 327 -22.59 24.61 -4.27
N MET A 328 -21.40 24.02 -4.34
CA MET A 328 -20.22 24.60 -4.98
C MET A 328 -19.77 23.70 -6.14
N THR A 329 -19.01 24.27 -7.08
CA THR A 329 -18.44 23.52 -8.21
C THR A 329 -16.97 23.27 -7.95
N TYR A 330 -16.57 22.00 -7.85
CA TYR A 330 -15.18 21.59 -7.87
C TYR A 330 -14.68 21.62 -9.33
N GLN A 331 -13.59 22.34 -9.61
CA GLN A 331 -13.12 22.57 -10.97
C GLN A 331 -11.98 21.62 -11.40
N GLY A 332 -11.70 20.58 -10.62
CA GLY A 332 -10.60 19.64 -10.86
C GLY A 332 -9.24 20.15 -10.36
N ILE A 333 -8.32 19.21 -10.20
CA ILE A 333 -6.87 19.44 -10.03
C ILE A 333 -6.08 18.46 -10.90
N LEU A 334 -4.79 18.70 -11.11
CA LEU A 334 -3.88 17.73 -11.73
C LEU A 334 -2.70 17.42 -10.78
N PRO A 335 -2.12 16.21 -10.83
CA PRO A 335 -0.90 15.90 -10.08
C PRO A 335 0.33 16.65 -10.61
N TYR A 336 0.35 16.89 -11.92
CA TYR A 336 1.36 17.64 -12.65
C TYR A 336 0.77 18.14 -13.97
N LEU A 337 1.33 19.20 -14.55
CA LEU A 337 0.91 19.66 -15.89
C LEU A 337 1.45 18.71 -16.97
N PRO A 338 0.71 18.47 -18.07
CA PRO A 338 1.20 17.67 -19.21
C PRO A 338 2.43 18.33 -19.86
N ALA A 339 3.16 17.65 -20.75
CA ALA A 339 4.22 18.30 -21.53
C ALA A 339 3.71 18.79 -22.90
N VAL A 340 2.94 19.89 -22.91
CA VAL A 340 2.38 20.49 -24.15
C VAL A 340 2.98 21.86 -24.49
N GLY A 341 3.81 22.42 -23.61
CA GLY A 341 4.56 23.65 -23.86
C GLY A 341 5.68 23.48 -24.89
N THR A 342 6.09 24.60 -25.50
CA THR A 342 7.20 24.62 -26.48
C THR A 342 8.54 24.96 -25.82
N TYR A 343 9.04 24.06 -24.96
CA TYR A 343 10.29 24.24 -24.22
C TYR A 343 11.54 23.99 -25.09
N ASN A 344 12.68 24.55 -24.68
CA ASN A 344 13.97 23.96 -25.03
C ASN A 344 14.22 22.74 -24.12
N ALA A 345 14.14 21.54 -24.69
CA ALA A 345 14.28 20.28 -23.95
C ALA A 345 15.65 20.12 -23.26
N ALA A 346 16.74 20.64 -23.85
CA ALA A 346 18.06 20.60 -23.23
C ALA A 346 18.13 21.57 -22.04
N THR A 347 17.54 22.77 -22.15
CA THR A 347 17.44 23.72 -21.02
C THR A 347 16.63 23.14 -19.87
N LEU A 348 15.45 22.57 -20.15
CA LEU A 348 14.60 21.95 -19.12
C LEU A 348 15.30 20.76 -18.45
N ASN A 349 15.97 19.89 -19.22
CA ASN A 349 16.76 18.80 -18.66
C ASN A 349 17.96 19.29 -17.82
N ASN A 350 18.61 20.38 -18.21
CA ASN A 350 19.71 20.96 -17.43
C ASN A 350 19.23 21.52 -16.09
N TYR A 351 18.01 22.08 -16.01
CA TYR A 351 17.42 22.47 -14.73
C TYR A 351 17.03 21.26 -13.87
N VAL A 352 16.56 20.16 -14.48
CA VAL A 352 16.33 18.88 -13.78
C VAL A 352 17.63 18.29 -13.22
N GLU A 353 18.72 18.29 -14.01
CA GLU A 353 20.04 17.82 -13.57
C GLU A 353 20.66 18.70 -12.49
N ALA A 354 20.43 20.02 -12.52
CA ALA A 354 20.89 20.93 -11.47
C ALA A 354 20.35 20.50 -10.10
N VAL A 355 19.04 20.24 -10.00
CA VAL A 355 18.39 19.77 -8.76
C VAL A 355 18.90 18.38 -8.36
N ARG A 356 19.06 17.46 -9.32
CA ARG A 356 19.61 16.11 -9.08
C ARG A 356 21.07 16.11 -8.59
N THR A 357 21.78 17.23 -8.70
CA THR A 357 23.20 17.37 -8.32
C THR A 357 23.40 18.34 -7.14
N GLU A 358 22.34 18.76 -6.47
CA GLU A 358 22.43 19.58 -5.25
C GLU A 358 23.11 18.80 -4.11
N ALA A 359 24.12 19.39 -3.48
CA ALA A 359 25.01 18.67 -2.57
C ALA A 359 24.35 18.16 -1.27
N ASN A 360 23.29 18.81 -0.80
CA ASN A 360 22.72 18.58 0.54
C ASN A 360 21.34 17.92 0.54
N HIS A 361 20.59 17.98 -0.57
CA HIS A 361 19.18 17.55 -0.67
C HIS A 361 18.28 18.02 0.50
N THR A 362 18.38 19.31 0.82
CA THR A 362 17.63 20.01 1.88
C THR A 362 17.44 21.47 1.48
N VAL A 363 16.35 22.11 1.90
CA VAL A 363 16.22 23.58 1.93
C VAL A 363 15.88 24.03 3.34
N GLY A 364 16.41 25.18 3.77
CA GLY A 364 16.30 25.65 5.16
C GLY A 364 16.84 24.63 6.18
N ALA A 365 15.99 24.21 7.11
CA ALA A 365 16.29 23.32 8.22
C ALA A 365 15.76 21.88 8.00
N THR A 366 15.85 21.01 9.02
CA THR A 366 15.46 19.59 8.92
C THR A 366 14.21 19.22 9.73
N ASP A 367 13.48 20.21 10.22
CA ASP A 367 12.15 20.02 10.82
C ASP A 367 11.07 19.71 9.78
N THR A 368 9.87 19.38 10.27
CA THR A 368 8.74 18.94 9.44
C THR A 368 8.28 19.94 8.38
N TYR A 369 8.42 21.25 8.59
CA TYR A 369 8.06 22.28 7.60
C TYR A 369 9.09 22.32 6.46
N TRP A 370 10.36 22.55 6.80
CA TRP A 370 11.43 22.72 5.81
C TRP A 370 11.74 21.43 5.03
N LEU A 371 11.71 20.28 5.70
CA LEU A 371 11.75 18.98 5.03
C LEU A 371 10.50 18.76 4.16
N GLY A 372 9.33 19.24 4.61
CA GLY A 372 8.09 19.27 3.83
C GLY A 372 8.26 20.03 2.52
N LYS A 373 8.74 21.28 2.55
CA LYS A 373 9.00 22.08 1.34
C LYS A 373 9.93 21.34 0.37
N TYR A 374 11.01 20.69 0.84
CA TYR A 374 11.88 19.90 -0.05
C TYR A 374 11.18 18.66 -0.63
N LEU A 375 10.38 17.95 0.16
CA LEU A 375 9.59 16.81 -0.31
C LEU A 375 8.57 17.23 -1.39
N GLY A 376 7.90 18.37 -1.21
CA GLY A 376 7.01 18.97 -2.20
C GLY A 376 7.74 19.38 -3.49
N ARG A 377 8.88 20.05 -3.35
CA ARG A 377 9.77 20.45 -4.46
C ARG A 377 10.15 19.26 -5.33
N ILE A 378 10.66 18.19 -4.73
CA ILE A 378 11.03 16.96 -5.46
C ILE A 378 9.79 16.29 -6.09
N ALA A 379 8.63 16.33 -5.43
CA ALA A 379 7.37 15.80 -5.98
C ALA A 379 6.86 16.58 -7.22
N ASN A 380 7.08 17.89 -7.30
CA ASN A 380 6.77 18.69 -8.49
C ASN A 380 7.72 18.40 -9.67
N ILE A 381 8.98 18.04 -9.41
CA ILE A 381 10.04 17.90 -10.43
C ILE A 381 10.14 16.47 -10.99
N LEU A 382 9.87 15.44 -10.18
CA LEU A 382 9.85 14.04 -10.62
C LEU A 382 9.01 13.80 -11.91
N PRO A 383 7.76 14.26 -12.05
CA PRO A 383 7.02 14.13 -13.31
C PRO A 383 7.65 14.89 -14.49
N ILE A 384 8.36 15.99 -14.24
CA ILE A 384 9.09 16.74 -15.29
C ILE A 384 10.33 15.96 -15.74
N ALA A 385 11.06 15.35 -14.80
CA ALA A 385 12.17 14.44 -15.10
C ALA A 385 11.71 13.24 -15.97
N GLN A 386 10.50 12.74 -15.73
CA GLN A 386 9.86 11.72 -16.57
C GLN A 386 9.54 12.26 -17.98
N GLN A 387 8.98 13.47 -18.09
CA GLN A 387 8.62 14.11 -19.36
C GLN A 387 9.82 14.40 -20.27
N VAL A 388 11.00 14.75 -19.70
CA VAL A 388 12.24 14.92 -20.47
C VAL A 388 13.03 13.61 -20.68
N GLY A 389 12.53 12.48 -20.17
CA GLY A 389 13.16 11.16 -20.32
C GLY A 389 14.43 10.96 -19.48
N ASN A 390 14.66 11.78 -18.45
CA ASN A 390 15.87 11.71 -17.61
C ASN A 390 15.73 10.61 -16.54
N THR A 391 16.07 9.39 -16.93
CA THR A 391 15.99 8.20 -16.06
C THR A 391 16.88 8.29 -14.81
N ALA A 392 17.99 9.03 -14.85
CA ALA A 392 18.87 9.24 -13.70
C ALA A 392 18.20 10.13 -12.64
N ALA A 393 17.59 11.24 -13.07
CA ALA A 393 16.82 12.13 -12.20
C ALA A 393 15.56 11.45 -11.64
N VAL A 394 14.81 10.74 -12.49
CA VAL A 394 13.64 9.96 -12.06
C VAL A 394 14.01 8.95 -10.98
N SER A 395 15.11 8.20 -11.17
CA SER A 395 15.56 7.21 -10.17
C SER A 395 15.98 7.88 -8.86
N ASN A 396 16.77 8.96 -8.95
CA ASN A 396 17.27 9.69 -7.78
C ASN A 396 16.14 10.32 -6.94
N PHE A 397 15.21 11.01 -7.59
CA PHE A 397 14.08 11.67 -6.94
C PHE A 397 13.09 10.66 -6.33
N GLN A 398 12.74 9.58 -7.05
CA GLN A 398 11.89 8.52 -6.50
C GLN A 398 12.54 7.89 -5.26
N SER A 399 13.82 7.51 -5.34
CA SER A 399 14.53 6.91 -4.20
C SER A 399 14.70 7.87 -3.02
N TYR A 400 14.86 9.18 -3.26
CA TYR A 400 14.88 10.18 -2.18
C TYR A 400 13.52 10.25 -1.47
N LEU A 401 12.42 10.41 -2.21
CA LEU A 401 11.08 10.48 -1.61
C LEU A 401 10.75 9.19 -0.83
N GLU A 402 10.97 8.02 -1.44
CA GLU A 402 10.74 6.73 -0.78
C GLU A 402 11.58 6.56 0.49
N THR A 403 12.89 6.83 0.43
CA THR A 403 13.79 6.63 1.58
C THR A 403 13.49 7.61 2.71
N THR A 404 13.31 8.89 2.38
CA THR A 404 13.07 9.95 3.36
C THR A 404 11.72 9.77 4.05
N LEU A 405 10.64 9.49 3.30
CA LEU A 405 9.34 9.19 3.90
C LEU A 405 9.38 7.90 4.73
N SER A 406 9.95 6.81 4.21
CA SER A 406 10.00 5.51 4.92
C SER A 406 10.74 5.60 6.27
N ASN A 407 11.87 6.33 6.30
CA ASN A 407 12.61 6.57 7.53
C ASN A 407 11.77 7.38 8.53
N ASN A 408 11.22 8.52 8.11
CA ASN A 408 10.52 9.43 9.03
C ASN A 408 9.16 8.88 9.51
N LEU A 409 8.48 8.07 8.70
CA LEU A 409 7.25 7.34 9.07
C LEU A 409 7.54 6.07 9.89
N THR A 410 8.75 5.90 10.42
CA THR A 410 9.16 4.78 11.29
C THR A 410 9.88 5.33 12.52
N ALA A 411 9.23 5.33 13.69
CA ALA A 411 9.80 5.91 14.91
C ALA A 411 10.99 5.10 15.47
N GLY A 412 10.81 3.82 15.76
CA GLY A 412 11.83 2.99 16.40
C GLY A 412 12.35 3.62 17.70
N THR A 413 13.68 3.65 17.88
CA THR A 413 14.36 4.22 19.06
C THR A 413 14.94 5.61 18.82
N LYS A 414 14.40 6.38 17.87
CA LYS A 414 14.93 7.70 17.50
C LYS A 414 14.45 8.82 18.44
N THR A 415 15.12 9.97 18.40
CA THR A 415 14.69 11.23 19.06
C THR A 415 14.26 12.32 18.10
N ASN A 416 14.60 12.19 16.81
CA ASN A 416 14.21 13.06 15.70
C ASN A 416 13.97 12.19 14.45
N ASN A 417 13.43 12.78 13.39
CA ASN A 417 13.05 12.12 12.15
C ASN A 417 11.99 11.02 12.41
N LEU A 418 10.93 11.36 13.14
CA LEU A 418 9.90 10.44 13.62
C LEU A 418 8.57 11.15 13.91
N PHE A 419 7.50 10.37 14.13
CA PHE A 419 6.23 10.84 14.67
C PHE A 419 5.94 10.27 16.07
N TYR A 420 5.50 11.13 16.98
CA TYR A 420 5.02 10.84 18.34
C TYR A 420 3.51 11.06 18.39
N TYR A 421 2.77 10.18 19.07
CA TYR A 421 1.34 10.38 19.33
C TYR A 421 1.13 10.85 20.77
N ASP A 422 0.67 12.09 20.92
CA ASP A 422 0.22 12.63 22.20
C ASP A 422 -1.19 12.11 22.52
N GLY A 423 -1.28 11.26 23.54
CA GLY A 423 -2.53 10.66 24.01
C GLY A 423 -3.37 11.54 24.93
N ASN A 424 -2.93 12.75 25.28
CA ASN A 424 -3.68 13.69 26.14
C ASN A 424 -4.60 14.58 25.30
N TRP A 425 -4.04 15.16 24.23
CA TRP A 425 -4.78 15.92 23.23
C TRP A 425 -5.34 15.03 22.10
N GLY A 426 -4.68 13.91 21.80
CA GLY A 426 -4.95 13.12 20.60
C GLY A 426 -4.38 13.84 19.38
N SER A 427 -3.05 13.79 19.21
CA SER A 427 -2.38 14.36 18.03
C SER A 427 -1.09 13.64 17.67
N LEU A 428 -0.78 13.57 16.37
CA LEU A 428 0.46 13.04 15.83
C LEU A 428 1.44 14.19 15.52
N ILE A 429 2.50 14.29 16.32
CA ILE A 429 3.50 15.37 16.28
C ILE A 429 4.78 14.83 15.64
N GLY A 430 5.23 15.43 14.55
CA GLY A 430 6.49 15.09 13.89
C GLY A 430 7.68 15.88 14.45
N TYR A 431 8.79 15.19 14.73
CA TYR A 431 10.04 15.81 15.21
C TYR A 431 11.19 15.63 14.19
N PRO A 432 12.06 16.65 13.96
CA PRO A 432 12.09 17.94 14.63
C PRO A 432 10.87 18.81 14.31
N ALA A 433 10.42 19.58 15.30
CA ALA A 433 9.26 20.46 15.21
C ALA A 433 9.71 21.93 15.03
N SER A 434 8.80 22.75 14.53
CA SER A 434 9.03 24.16 14.18
C SER A 434 7.70 24.92 14.22
N TYR A 435 7.75 26.25 14.29
CA TYR A 435 6.58 27.16 14.23
C TYR A 435 5.46 26.91 15.28
N GLY A 436 5.74 26.10 16.30
CA GLY A 436 4.80 25.73 17.35
C GLY A 436 3.95 24.49 17.03
N SER A 437 4.34 23.68 16.04
CA SER A 437 3.62 22.43 15.71
C SER A 437 3.62 21.40 16.83
N ASN A 438 4.57 21.46 17.77
CA ASN A 438 4.64 20.55 18.90
C ASN A 438 4.00 21.05 20.20
N ASP A 439 4.21 22.31 20.59
CA ASP A 439 3.78 22.84 21.89
C ASP A 439 2.45 23.63 21.82
N ALA A 440 2.17 24.28 20.70
CA ALA A 440 0.91 24.96 20.40
C ALA A 440 -0.01 24.19 19.43
N LEU A 441 0.46 23.07 18.86
CA LEU A 441 -0.22 22.27 17.82
C LEU A 441 -0.60 23.10 16.57
N ASN A 442 0.30 23.99 16.17
CA ASN A 442 0.13 24.81 14.97
C ASN A 442 0.36 24.01 13.67
N ASP A 443 -0.20 24.48 12.56
CA ASP A 443 0.35 24.31 11.20
C ASP A 443 0.48 22.87 10.66
N HIS A 444 -0.15 21.89 11.31
CA HIS A 444 -0.10 20.47 10.91
C HIS A 444 -0.59 20.21 9.48
N HIS A 445 -1.61 20.93 9.00
CA HIS A 445 -2.04 20.88 7.61
C HIS A 445 -0.98 21.43 6.65
N PHE A 446 -0.34 22.57 6.95
CA PHE A 446 0.77 23.11 6.14
C PHE A 446 1.95 22.12 6.08
N HIS A 447 2.44 21.70 7.25
CA HIS A 447 3.58 20.80 7.38
C HIS A 447 3.30 19.46 6.69
N TYR A 448 2.23 18.75 7.11
CA TYR A 448 1.97 17.38 6.67
C TYR A 448 1.32 17.33 5.27
N GLY A 449 0.70 18.41 4.79
CA GLY A 449 0.19 18.52 3.42
C GLY A 449 1.29 18.28 2.38
N TYR A 450 2.47 18.87 2.57
CA TYR A 450 3.65 18.59 1.74
C TYR A 450 4.08 17.11 1.76
N TRP A 451 4.03 16.48 2.93
CA TRP A 451 4.43 15.08 3.11
C TRP A 451 3.44 14.12 2.43
N VAL A 452 2.14 14.42 2.52
CA VAL A 452 1.08 13.69 1.80
C VAL A 452 1.19 13.93 0.28
N ARG A 453 1.56 15.14 -0.17
CA ARG A 453 1.80 15.43 -1.60
C ARG A 453 2.94 14.58 -2.15
N ALA A 454 4.03 14.45 -1.39
CA ALA A 454 5.15 13.59 -1.74
C ALA A 454 4.79 12.09 -1.69
N ALA A 455 4.04 11.66 -0.67
CA ALA A 455 3.54 10.29 -0.58
C ALA A 455 2.60 9.93 -1.76
N ALA A 456 1.78 10.87 -2.22
CA ALA A 456 0.96 10.69 -3.43
C ALA A 456 1.79 10.57 -4.71
N GLU A 457 2.93 11.28 -4.80
CA GLU A 457 3.87 11.12 -5.92
C GLU A 457 4.57 9.76 -5.88
N VAL A 458 4.98 9.30 -4.70
CA VAL A 458 5.52 7.94 -4.52
C VAL A 458 4.47 6.90 -4.92
N ALA A 459 3.23 7.03 -4.44
CA ALA A 459 2.12 6.12 -4.75
C ALA A 459 1.85 6.02 -6.26
N ARG A 460 1.92 7.14 -6.98
CA ARG A 460 1.73 7.20 -8.44
C ARG A 460 2.73 6.33 -9.21
N ASN A 461 3.95 6.18 -8.69
CA ASN A 461 5.06 5.49 -9.35
C ASN A 461 5.32 4.09 -8.75
N ASN A 462 5.01 3.91 -7.47
CA ASN A 462 5.17 2.69 -6.68
C ASN A 462 3.93 2.46 -5.77
N PRO A 463 2.82 1.90 -6.32
CA PRO A 463 1.61 1.61 -5.55
C PRO A 463 1.83 0.60 -4.39
N ASN A 464 2.88 -0.22 -4.47
CA ASN A 464 3.21 -1.18 -3.42
C ASN A 464 3.67 -0.47 -2.14
N TRP A 465 4.50 0.58 -2.24
CA TRP A 465 4.92 1.40 -1.09
C TRP A 465 3.72 2.02 -0.37
N ALA A 466 2.72 2.46 -1.13
CA ALA A 466 1.50 3.09 -0.64
C ALA A 466 0.43 2.09 -0.11
N SER A 467 0.70 0.78 -0.15
CA SER A 467 -0.22 -0.22 0.41
C SER A 467 -0.35 -0.10 1.94
N ALA A 468 -1.48 -0.53 2.49
CA ALA A 468 -1.74 -0.52 3.93
C ALA A 468 -0.78 -1.43 4.73
N SER A 469 -0.23 -2.47 4.10
CA SER A 469 0.83 -3.33 4.65
C SER A 469 2.21 -2.66 4.68
N ASN A 470 2.43 -1.62 3.88
CA ASN A 470 3.66 -0.83 3.85
C ASN A 470 3.41 0.54 4.53
N TYR A 471 3.64 1.67 3.86
CA TYR A 471 3.57 2.98 4.51
C TYR A 471 2.20 3.68 4.39
N GLY A 472 1.27 3.13 3.60
CA GLY A 472 -0.04 3.74 3.40
C GLY A 472 -0.87 3.92 4.68
N GLY A 473 -0.69 3.04 5.67
CA GLY A 473 -1.30 3.19 6.99
C GLY A 473 -0.80 4.42 7.76
N MET A 474 0.51 4.68 7.75
CA MET A 474 1.10 5.87 8.37
C MET A 474 0.69 7.16 7.64
N VAL A 475 0.67 7.17 6.30
CA VAL A 475 0.21 8.34 5.53
C VAL A 475 -1.26 8.66 5.83
N ASN A 476 -2.11 7.63 5.94
CA ASN A 476 -3.51 7.82 6.38
C ASN A 476 -3.61 8.37 7.81
N LEU A 477 -2.67 8.03 8.70
CA LEU A 477 -2.62 8.55 10.08
C LEU A 477 -2.19 10.03 10.13
N LEU A 478 -1.22 10.43 9.29
CA LEU A 478 -0.87 11.85 9.11
C LEU A 478 -2.07 12.65 8.60
N ILE A 479 -2.79 12.14 7.59
CA ILE A 479 -4.02 12.79 7.08
C ILE A 479 -5.08 12.89 8.17
N LYS A 480 -5.27 11.83 8.97
CA LYS A 480 -6.21 11.87 10.10
C LYS A 480 -5.83 12.90 11.16
N ASP A 481 -4.55 13.22 11.35
CA ASP A 481 -4.18 14.20 12.37
C ASP A 481 -4.63 15.61 12.00
N PHE A 482 -4.39 16.09 10.78
CA PHE A 482 -4.83 17.43 10.36
C PHE A 482 -6.28 17.47 9.83
N ALA A 483 -6.79 16.35 9.30
CA ALA A 483 -8.14 16.22 8.75
C ALA A 483 -8.72 14.80 8.86
N ASN A 484 -9.02 14.34 10.09
CA ASN A 484 -9.76 13.09 10.28
C ASN A 484 -11.16 13.20 9.66
N TRP A 485 -11.37 12.49 8.55
CA TRP A 485 -12.66 12.42 7.84
C TRP A 485 -13.65 11.42 8.46
N ASP A 486 -13.21 10.60 9.41
CA ASP A 486 -14.01 9.53 10.02
C ASP A 486 -14.40 9.88 11.45
N ARG A 487 -15.66 10.30 11.62
CA ARG A 487 -16.27 10.67 12.91
C ARG A 487 -16.32 9.52 13.93
N ASN A 488 -16.11 8.28 13.53
CA ASN A 488 -16.10 7.12 14.43
C ASN A 488 -14.73 6.93 15.09
N ASP A 489 -13.66 7.49 14.51
CA ASP A 489 -12.33 7.49 15.10
C ASP A 489 -12.18 8.67 16.04
N THR A 490 -12.28 8.40 17.35
CA THR A 490 -12.14 9.41 18.41
C THR A 490 -10.69 9.54 18.93
N SER A 491 -9.69 8.97 18.23
CA SER A 491 -8.28 9.11 18.60
C SER A 491 -7.63 10.39 18.05
N LEU A 492 -8.20 10.97 16.99
CA LEU A 492 -7.76 12.23 16.37
C LEU A 492 -9.01 13.09 16.07
N PRO A 493 -9.00 14.42 16.33
CA PRO A 493 -10.18 15.26 16.17
C PRO A 493 -10.69 15.28 14.73
N TYR A 494 -12.02 15.18 14.56
CA TYR A 494 -12.67 15.29 13.26
C TYR A 494 -12.30 16.63 12.59
N MET A 495 -11.72 16.55 11.39
CA MET A 495 -11.32 17.70 10.58
C MET A 495 -10.44 18.77 11.27
N ARG A 496 -9.57 18.41 12.25
CA ARG A 496 -8.79 19.32 13.13
C ARG A 496 -8.59 20.75 12.61
N ASN A 497 -7.87 20.93 11.50
CA ASN A 497 -7.48 22.26 11.03
C ASN A 497 -8.57 23.05 10.31
N PHE A 498 -9.69 22.45 9.92
CA PHE A 498 -10.69 23.05 9.03
C PHE A 498 -11.97 23.44 9.76
N ASP A 499 -12.27 24.74 9.80
CA ASP A 499 -13.52 25.26 10.35
C ASP A 499 -14.66 25.05 9.37
N LEU A 500 -15.49 24.06 9.69
CA LEU A 500 -16.57 23.57 8.86
C LEU A 500 -17.59 24.66 8.49
N TYR A 501 -17.71 25.73 9.28
CA TYR A 501 -18.68 26.81 9.07
C TYR A 501 -18.06 28.14 8.63
N ALA A 502 -16.84 28.50 9.08
CA ALA A 502 -16.10 29.61 8.51
C ALA A 502 -15.66 29.32 7.06
N GLY A 503 -15.51 28.03 6.72
CA GLY A 503 -15.22 27.52 5.39
C GLY A 503 -13.74 27.55 5.01
N HIS A 504 -12.86 27.84 5.97
CA HIS A 504 -11.42 27.89 5.80
C HIS A 504 -10.72 27.26 7.01
N SER A 505 -9.42 27.05 6.89
CA SER A 505 -8.62 26.45 7.94
C SER A 505 -8.07 27.47 8.94
N TRP A 506 -7.67 26.98 10.11
CA TRP A 506 -6.98 27.74 11.15
C TRP A 506 -5.59 27.16 11.40
N ALA A 507 -4.61 28.05 11.53
CA ALA A 507 -3.21 27.74 11.76
C ALA A 507 -2.95 27.36 13.21
N SER A 508 -3.33 28.21 14.17
CA SER A 508 -2.93 28.04 15.57
C SER A 508 -3.76 27.02 16.33
N GLY A 509 -3.10 26.04 16.98
CA GLY A 509 -3.80 25.00 17.74
C GLY A 509 -4.42 25.48 19.05
N ASN A 510 -3.89 26.55 19.65
CA ASN A 510 -4.34 27.10 20.93
C ASN A 510 -5.22 28.36 20.82
N SER A 511 -5.15 29.12 19.72
CA SER A 511 -5.93 30.36 19.52
C SER A 511 -5.72 31.41 20.63
N GLU A 512 -4.56 31.47 21.29
CA GLU A 512 -4.31 32.35 22.44
C GLU A 512 -4.00 33.82 22.06
N PHE A 513 -4.94 34.48 21.39
CA PHE A 513 -4.81 35.86 20.91
C PHE A 513 -6.10 36.68 21.12
N ALA A 514 -5.94 37.99 21.30
CA ALA A 514 -7.08 38.93 21.45
C ALA A 514 -7.95 39.09 20.19
N ASP A 515 -7.44 38.67 19.02
CA ASP A 515 -8.17 38.63 17.74
C ASP A 515 -8.64 37.21 17.38
N GLY A 516 -8.63 36.26 18.34
CA GLY A 516 -9.00 34.86 18.11
C GLY A 516 -7.97 34.09 17.27
N ASN A 517 -8.41 33.00 16.63
CA ASN A 517 -7.53 32.17 15.79
C ASN A 517 -7.15 32.90 14.49
N ASN A 518 -6.14 32.40 13.77
CA ASN A 518 -5.61 33.01 12.55
C ASN A 518 -5.23 31.98 11.48
N GLN A 519 -5.14 32.41 10.22
CA GLN A 519 -4.44 31.69 9.15
C GLN A 519 -3.73 32.70 8.23
N GLU A 520 -2.48 32.38 7.86
CA GLU A 520 -1.67 33.14 6.89
C GLU A 520 -1.74 32.49 5.50
N SER A 521 -0.99 31.41 5.26
CA SER A 521 -0.96 30.72 3.96
C SER A 521 -2.18 29.83 3.74
N SER A 522 -3.22 30.37 3.12
CA SER A 522 -4.34 29.57 2.63
C SER A 522 -3.95 28.65 1.46
N SER A 523 -2.88 28.98 0.73
CA SER A 523 -2.32 28.14 -0.34
C SER A 523 -1.62 26.89 0.18
N GLU A 524 -0.96 26.94 1.36
CA GLU A 524 -0.44 25.72 2.01
C GLU A 524 -1.57 24.82 2.55
N ALA A 525 -2.68 25.38 3.05
CA ALA A 525 -3.88 24.59 3.37
C ALA A 525 -4.48 23.94 2.11
N ILE A 526 -4.65 24.69 1.01
CA ILE A 526 -5.17 24.17 -0.25
C ILE A 526 -4.24 23.11 -0.86
N ASN A 527 -2.92 23.22 -0.67
CA ASN A 527 -1.95 22.19 -1.02
C ASN A 527 -2.17 20.90 -0.21
N ALA A 528 -2.50 20.97 1.09
CA ALA A 528 -2.86 19.81 1.90
C ALA A 528 -4.15 19.12 1.40
N TRP A 529 -5.14 19.90 0.97
CA TRP A 529 -6.38 19.36 0.39
C TRP A 529 -6.15 18.74 -0.98
N ALA A 530 -5.36 19.38 -1.84
CA ALA A 530 -4.89 18.79 -3.09
C ALA A 530 -4.13 17.48 -2.85
N ALA A 531 -3.26 17.42 -1.83
CA ALA A 531 -2.53 16.23 -1.45
C ALA A 531 -3.46 15.07 -1.04
N MET A 532 -4.51 15.33 -0.26
CA MET A 532 -5.54 14.33 0.07
C MET A 532 -6.26 13.80 -1.18
N ILE A 533 -6.63 14.69 -2.12
CA ILE A 533 -7.28 14.30 -3.38
C ILE A 533 -6.36 13.38 -4.20
N LEU A 534 -5.09 13.76 -4.36
CA LEU A 534 -4.10 12.98 -5.12
C LEU A 534 -3.76 11.64 -4.44
N TRP A 535 -3.63 11.61 -3.11
CA TRP A 535 -3.41 10.38 -2.35
C TRP A 535 -4.61 9.43 -2.44
N GLY A 536 -5.84 9.94 -2.24
CA GLY A 536 -7.07 9.16 -2.39
C GLY A 536 -7.30 8.67 -3.83
N GLN A 537 -6.78 9.38 -4.83
CA GLN A 537 -6.75 8.93 -6.22
C GLN A 537 -5.70 7.85 -6.48
N ALA A 538 -4.47 8.00 -6.01
CA ALA A 538 -3.40 7.02 -6.22
C ALA A 538 -3.62 5.71 -5.43
N THR A 539 -4.29 5.76 -4.27
CA THR A 539 -4.60 4.59 -3.43
C THR A 539 -5.99 3.99 -3.67
N GLY A 540 -6.85 4.67 -4.44
CA GLY A 540 -8.25 4.30 -4.61
C GLY A 540 -9.15 4.59 -3.39
N ASN A 541 -8.65 5.24 -2.35
CA ASN A 541 -9.44 5.61 -1.17
C ASN A 541 -10.36 6.81 -1.47
N THR A 542 -11.61 6.50 -1.82
CA THR A 542 -12.62 7.53 -2.14
C THR A 542 -13.02 8.38 -0.94
N ALA A 543 -12.94 7.87 0.31
CA ALA A 543 -13.30 8.63 1.50
C ALA A 543 -12.32 9.79 1.75
N ILE A 544 -11.01 9.52 1.67
CA ILE A 544 -9.97 10.56 1.74
C ILE A 544 -10.09 11.53 0.56
N ARG A 545 -10.31 11.00 -0.65
CA ARG A 545 -10.50 11.81 -1.86
C ARG A 545 -11.65 12.80 -1.70
N ASP A 546 -12.83 12.32 -1.29
CA ASP A 546 -14.05 13.14 -1.25
C ASP A 546 -14.04 14.11 -0.06
N ALA A 547 -13.37 13.76 1.05
CA ALA A 547 -12.99 14.72 2.08
C ALA A 547 -12.09 15.82 1.50
N GLY A 548 -11.00 15.46 0.82
CA GLY A 548 -10.10 16.42 0.17
C GLY A 548 -10.79 17.32 -0.84
N ILE A 549 -11.71 16.79 -1.66
CA ILE A 549 -12.52 17.58 -2.60
C ILE A 549 -13.44 18.56 -1.87
N TYR A 550 -14.10 18.14 -0.78
CA TYR A 550 -14.92 19.03 0.04
C TYR A 550 -14.10 20.17 0.65
N LEU A 551 -12.97 19.86 1.28
CA LEU A 551 -12.08 20.81 1.95
C LEU A 551 -11.47 21.79 0.93
N TYR A 552 -10.87 21.29 -0.16
CA TYR A 552 -10.33 22.09 -1.26
C TYR A 552 -11.38 23.05 -1.83
N THR A 553 -12.58 22.54 -2.15
CA THR A 553 -13.62 23.35 -2.81
C THR A 553 -14.18 24.41 -1.87
N THR A 554 -14.37 24.08 -0.59
CA THR A 554 -14.90 25.03 0.39
C THR A 554 -13.87 26.12 0.70
N GLU A 555 -12.60 25.73 0.95
CA GLU A 555 -11.53 26.68 1.23
C GLU A 555 -11.25 27.60 0.04
N VAL A 556 -11.22 27.08 -1.20
CA VAL A 556 -11.07 27.92 -2.40
C VAL A 556 -12.17 28.98 -2.51
N ASN A 557 -13.41 28.68 -2.13
CA ASN A 557 -14.48 29.68 -2.12
C ASN A 557 -14.31 30.68 -0.96
N ALA A 558 -13.93 30.23 0.24
CA ALA A 558 -13.61 31.14 1.36
C ALA A 558 -12.40 32.06 1.06
N VAL A 559 -11.36 31.55 0.41
CA VAL A 559 -10.17 32.30 -0.01
C VAL A 559 -10.51 33.38 -1.04
N ASN A 560 -11.35 33.04 -2.03
CA ASN A 560 -11.86 34.00 -3.01
C ASN A 560 -12.77 35.09 -2.40
N GLU A 561 -13.31 34.87 -1.21
CA GLU A 561 -14.14 35.83 -0.46
C GLU A 561 -13.33 36.68 0.54
N TYR A 562 -12.39 36.08 1.28
CA TYR A 562 -11.78 36.71 2.47
C TYR A 562 -10.32 37.12 2.30
N TRP A 563 -9.51 36.32 1.60
CA TRP A 563 -8.13 36.68 1.27
C TRP A 563 -8.11 37.58 0.04
N PHE A 564 -8.79 37.16 -1.03
CA PHE A 564 -8.74 37.84 -2.32
C PHE A 564 -9.91 38.81 -2.57
N ASN A 565 -11.07 38.65 -1.89
CA ASN A 565 -12.26 39.51 -2.08
C ASN A 565 -12.57 39.73 -3.58
N THR A 566 -12.57 38.64 -4.36
CA THR A 566 -12.42 38.68 -5.82
C THR A 566 -13.54 39.41 -6.55
N ASP A 567 -14.73 39.56 -5.94
CA ASP A 567 -15.86 40.34 -6.46
C ASP A 567 -15.98 41.76 -5.88
N GLY A 568 -15.13 42.13 -4.92
CA GLY A 568 -15.07 43.44 -4.30
C GLY A 568 -16.10 43.69 -3.18
N THR A 569 -16.87 42.68 -2.73
CA THR A 569 -18.04 42.90 -1.87
C THR A 569 -17.81 42.89 -0.35
N ASN A 570 -16.67 42.41 0.15
CA ASN A 570 -16.49 42.12 1.58
C ASN A 570 -15.64 43.14 2.37
N PHE A 571 -14.64 43.75 1.72
CA PHE A 571 -13.64 44.60 2.38
C PHE A 571 -14.19 45.95 2.83
N LYS A 572 -13.56 46.55 3.85
CA LYS A 572 -14.07 47.76 4.52
C LYS A 572 -13.48 49.04 3.92
N PRO A 573 -14.25 50.14 3.84
CA PRO A 573 -13.71 51.46 3.54
C PRO A 573 -12.54 51.81 4.47
N GLY A 574 -11.46 52.36 3.90
CA GLY A 574 -10.21 52.65 4.61
C GLY A 574 -9.14 51.57 4.49
N TYR A 575 -9.51 50.33 4.16
CA TYR A 575 -8.55 49.28 3.77
C TYR A 575 -8.16 49.48 2.30
N ASN A 576 -6.86 49.57 2.03
CA ASN A 576 -6.37 50.06 0.74
C ASN A 576 -5.85 48.95 -0.19
N HIS A 577 -5.88 47.69 0.23
CA HIS A 577 -5.41 46.55 -0.56
C HIS A 577 -6.56 45.74 -1.17
N ASN A 578 -6.35 45.19 -2.36
CA ASN A 578 -7.23 44.22 -3.01
C ASN A 578 -7.06 42.78 -2.49
N TYR A 579 -6.31 42.61 -1.41
CA TYR A 579 -5.97 41.34 -0.79
C TYR A 579 -5.64 41.52 0.70
N SER A 580 -5.95 40.52 1.52
CA SER A 580 -5.46 40.35 2.90
C SER A 580 -4.66 39.06 2.99
N SER A 581 -3.48 39.12 3.61
CA SER A 581 -2.55 38.01 3.72
C SER A 581 -2.76 37.13 4.95
N MET A 582 -3.27 37.70 6.03
CA MET A 582 -3.65 36.96 7.23
C MET A 582 -5.09 37.27 7.63
N ILE A 583 -5.82 36.21 7.96
CA ILE A 583 -7.23 36.25 8.29
C ILE A 583 -7.41 35.72 9.72
N TRP A 584 -8.05 36.50 10.57
CA TRP A 584 -8.18 36.28 12.01
C TRP A 584 -9.65 36.20 12.44
N GLY A 585 -9.96 35.70 13.63
CA GLY A 585 -11.31 35.81 14.20
C GLY A 585 -11.84 37.26 14.19
N GLY A 586 -11.07 38.19 14.76
CA GLY A 586 -11.43 39.60 14.92
C GLY A 586 -10.89 40.58 13.87
N LYS A 587 -10.04 40.15 12.93
CA LYS A 587 -9.42 41.05 11.93
C LYS A 587 -9.08 40.37 10.60
N SER A 588 -8.67 41.17 9.63
CA SER A 588 -7.94 40.76 8.42
C SER A 588 -6.84 41.79 8.17
N VAL A 589 -5.62 41.37 7.80
CA VAL A 589 -4.46 42.28 7.71
C VAL A 589 -3.59 42.06 6.47
N TYR A 590 -2.81 43.07 6.13
CA TYR A 590 -1.75 43.06 5.12
C TYR A 590 -0.37 43.03 5.82
N ALA A 591 0.02 41.84 6.28
CA ALA A 591 1.27 41.57 7.01
C ALA A 591 1.68 40.09 6.88
N THR A 592 2.87 39.70 7.35
CA THR A 592 3.17 38.29 7.63
C THR A 592 3.82 38.11 9.00
N TRP A 593 3.89 36.87 9.48
CA TRP A 593 4.62 36.48 10.68
C TRP A 593 6.13 36.71 10.62
N PHE A 594 6.74 36.79 9.42
CA PHE A 594 8.20 36.76 9.23
C PHE A 594 8.80 37.96 8.49
N SER A 595 8.01 38.72 7.72
CA SER A 595 8.50 39.82 6.88
C SER A 595 7.45 40.89 6.58
N ALA A 596 7.90 42.14 6.49
CA ALA A 596 7.13 43.28 6.01
C ALA A 596 7.37 43.62 4.52
N ASP A 597 8.14 42.79 3.79
CA ASP A 597 8.34 42.97 2.36
C ASP A 597 7.05 42.66 1.59
N VAL A 598 6.68 43.54 0.65
CA VAL A 598 5.50 43.41 -0.20
C VAL A 598 5.46 42.06 -0.93
N GLN A 599 6.63 41.50 -1.30
CA GLN A 599 6.75 40.19 -1.95
C GLN A 599 6.49 39.03 -0.98
N ALA A 600 6.93 39.13 0.28
CA ALA A 600 6.56 38.14 1.29
C ALA A 600 5.05 38.18 1.56
N ILE A 601 4.49 39.38 1.78
CA ILE A 601 3.08 39.58 2.10
C ILE A 601 2.15 39.03 1.02
N ARG A 602 2.49 39.20 -0.26
CA ARG A 602 1.64 38.73 -1.38
C ARG A 602 2.00 37.33 -1.91
N GLY A 603 3.24 36.87 -1.76
CA GLY A 603 3.66 35.54 -2.23
C GLY A 603 3.14 34.40 -1.34
N ILE A 604 2.94 34.66 -0.04
CA ILE A 604 2.59 33.62 0.94
C ILE A 604 1.21 32.96 0.74
N ASN A 605 0.31 33.59 -0.04
CA ASN A 605 -0.98 33.01 -0.47
C ASN A 605 -1.01 32.54 -1.94
N ILE A 606 0.17 32.42 -2.56
CA ILE A 606 0.38 31.85 -3.89
C ILE A 606 1.17 30.55 -3.79
N LEU A 607 2.22 30.53 -2.97
CA LEU A 607 3.09 29.36 -2.78
C LEU A 607 2.45 28.29 -1.86
N PRO A 608 2.73 26.99 -2.07
CA PRO A 608 3.46 26.43 -3.20
C PRO A 608 2.61 26.45 -4.48
N VAL A 609 3.23 26.79 -5.60
CA VAL A 609 2.58 26.60 -6.90
C VAL A 609 2.66 25.13 -7.29
N THR A 610 1.54 24.60 -7.76
CA THR A 610 1.40 23.20 -8.19
C THR A 610 0.41 23.15 -9.34
N ALA A 611 0.28 21.98 -9.97
CA ALA A 611 -0.80 21.72 -10.93
C ALA A 611 -2.22 21.63 -10.29
N ALA A 612 -2.33 21.84 -8.97
CA ALA A 612 -3.59 22.09 -8.26
C ALA A 612 -3.84 23.58 -7.97
N SER A 613 -2.84 24.46 -8.05
CA SER A 613 -2.97 25.90 -7.70
C SER A 613 -3.75 26.73 -8.73
N GLY A 614 -4.51 26.09 -9.63
CA GLY A 614 -5.28 26.75 -10.70
C GLY A 614 -6.42 27.64 -10.21
N TYR A 615 -6.85 27.51 -8.95
CA TYR A 615 -7.86 28.39 -8.35
C TYR A 615 -7.48 29.88 -8.37
N LEU A 616 -6.17 30.17 -8.28
CA LEU A 616 -5.57 31.50 -8.40
C LEU A 616 -5.84 32.16 -9.78
N GLY A 617 -6.20 31.35 -10.78
CA GLY A 617 -6.51 31.76 -12.15
C GLY A 617 -8.00 31.77 -12.50
N TYR A 618 -8.92 31.41 -11.58
CA TYR A 618 -10.37 31.34 -11.87
C TYR A 618 -11.00 32.68 -12.26
N LYS A 619 -10.36 33.82 -11.93
CA LYS A 619 -10.79 35.17 -12.33
C LYS A 619 -9.60 35.99 -12.86
N PRO A 620 -9.19 35.80 -14.13
CA PRO A 620 -7.99 36.42 -14.70
C PRO A 620 -7.89 37.95 -14.56
N SER A 621 -9.03 38.66 -14.54
CA SER A 621 -9.08 40.12 -14.32
C SER A 621 -8.78 40.52 -12.87
N TYR A 622 -9.09 39.67 -11.88
CA TYR A 622 -8.62 39.85 -10.51
C TYR A 622 -7.12 39.54 -10.41
N SER A 623 -6.65 38.43 -11.00
CA SER A 623 -5.23 38.04 -10.98
C SER A 623 -4.33 39.14 -11.57
N ALA A 624 -4.77 39.79 -12.66
CA ALA A 624 -4.10 40.97 -13.20
C ALA A 624 -4.14 42.20 -12.27
N SER A 625 -5.24 42.42 -11.54
CA SER A 625 -5.35 43.48 -10.53
C SER A 625 -4.42 43.24 -9.33
N PHE A 626 -4.28 41.99 -8.89
CA PHE A 626 -3.42 41.60 -7.78
C PHE A 626 -1.95 41.97 -8.03
N LEU A 627 -1.37 41.52 -9.15
CA LEU A 627 0.02 41.87 -9.50
C LEU A 627 0.18 43.36 -9.88
N SER A 628 -0.84 44.00 -10.45
CA SER A 628 -0.81 45.43 -10.78
C SER A 628 -0.77 46.31 -9.51
N GLN A 629 -1.55 45.97 -8.48
CA GLN A 629 -1.45 46.68 -7.20
C GLN A 629 -0.12 46.38 -6.51
N MET A 630 0.35 45.13 -6.55
CA MET A 630 1.66 44.79 -6.00
C MET A 630 2.80 45.61 -6.63
N ALA A 631 2.82 45.74 -7.96
CA ALA A 631 3.81 46.55 -8.66
C ALA A 631 3.71 48.04 -8.32
N THR A 632 2.55 48.51 -7.84
CA THR A 632 2.35 49.87 -7.32
C THR A 632 2.89 50.02 -5.89
N GLU A 633 2.65 49.04 -5.03
CA GLU A 633 3.13 49.01 -3.63
C GLU A 633 4.64 48.80 -3.52
N PHE A 634 5.21 47.96 -4.38
CA PHE A 634 6.65 47.70 -4.49
C PHE A 634 7.38 48.72 -5.38
N GLY A 635 6.64 49.48 -6.19
CA GLY A 635 7.19 50.49 -7.13
C GLY A 635 7.93 49.93 -8.35
N SER A 636 7.78 48.63 -8.65
CA SER A 636 8.51 47.93 -9.72
C SER A 636 7.75 46.70 -10.23
N GLN A 637 7.91 46.38 -11.53
CA GLN A 637 7.51 45.11 -12.15
C GLN A 637 8.69 44.13 -12.32
N SER A 638 9.84 44.45 -11.73
CA SER A 638 11.01 43.58 -11.61
C SER A 638 11.21 43.24 -10.13
N TRP A 639 11.14 41.95 -9.83
CA TRP A 639 10.93 41.36 -8.52
C TRP A 639 12.23 40.68 -8.07
N ASN A 640 12.62 40.80 -6.79
CA ASN A 640 13.87 40.24 -6.27
C ASN A 640 13.69 39.14 -5.21
N MET A 641 12.48 38.98 -4.67
CA MET A 641 12.09 37.88 -3.79
C MET A 641 10.99 37.05 -4.46
N TRP A 642 11.20 35.73 -4.54
CA TRP A 642 10.27 34.74 -5.12
C TRP A 642 9.70 35.12 -6.52
N PRO A 643 10.54 35.61 -7.46
CA PRO A 643 10.05 36.12 -8.75
C PRO A 643 9.36 35.03 -9.59
N ASP A 644 9.79 33.78 -9.45
CA ASP A 644 9.18 32.57 -10.00
C ASP A 644 7.72 32.39 -9.60
N ILE A 645 7.42 32.43 -8.30
CA ILE A 645 6.06 32.28 -7.76
C ILE A 645 5.11 33.31 -8.40
N PHE A 646 5.59 34.53 -8.64
CA PHE A 646 4.81 35.59 -9.28
C PHE A 646 4.72 35.46 -10.80
N TRP A 647 5.74 34.94 -11.48
CA TRP A 647 5.65 34.62 -12.91
C TRP A 647 4.67 33.47 -13.16
N GLU A 648 4.66 32.45 -12.31
CA GLU A 648 3.72 31.33 -12.40
C GLU A 648 2.28 31.80 -12.17
N TYR A 649 2.04 32.63 -11.15
CA TYR A 649 0.75 33.30 -10.95
C TYR A 649 0.36 34.17 -12.15
N GLN A 650 1.30 34.96 -12.70
CA GLN A 650 1.04 35.75 -13.91
C GLN A 650 0.66 34.84 -15.08
N ALA A 651 1.29 33.67 -15.23
CA ALA A 651 1.04 32.77 -16.35
C ALA A 651 -0.38 32.20 -16.39
N LEU A 652 -1.12 32.22 -15.27
CA LEU A 652 -2.54 31.87 -15.22
C LEU A 652 -3.43 32.85 -16.01
N TYR A 653 -2.97 34.08 -16.28
CA TYR A 653 -3.68 35.06 -17.13
C TYR A 653 -2.87 35.55 -18.34
N ASP A 654 -1.54 35.71 -18.22
CA ASP A 654 -0.61 36.16 -19.25
C ASP A 654 0.73 35.39 -19.18
N ALA A 655 0.74 34.18 -19.74
CA ALA A 655 1.95 33.39 -19.85
C ALA A 655 3.03 34.00 -20.78
N ASN A 656 2.70 34.97 -21.65
CA ASN A 656 3.71 35.61 -22.50
C ASN A 656 4.50 36.67 -21.73
N GLY A 657 3.85 37.53 -20.94
CA GLY A 657 4.51 38.47 -20.05
C GLY A 657 5.36 37.74 -19.00
N ALA A 658 4.84 36.68 -18.39
CA ALA A 658 5.58 35.86 -17.43
C ALA A 658 6.87 35.25 -18.03
N ILE A 659 6.79 34.66 -19.23
CA ILE A 659 7.96 34.12 -19.94
C ILE A 659 8.96 35.22 -20.30
N ASN A 660 8.50 36.42 -20.64
CA ASN A 660 9.39 37.55 -20.92
C ASN A 660 10.17 37.99 -19.66
N LEU A 661 9.52 38.03 -18.49
CA LEU A 661 10.19 38.37 -17.22
C LEU A 661 11.17 37.27 -16.78
N PHE A 662 10.79 35.99 -16.87
CA PHE A 662 11.68 34.85 -16.63
C PHE A 662 12.94 34.92 -17.50
N ASN A 663 12.77 35.13 -18.82
CA ASN A 663 13.88 35.23 -19.76
C ASN A 663 14.75 36.48 -19.55
N ALA A 664 14.21 37.55 -18.97
CA ALA A 664 14.96 38.76 -18.62
C ALA A 664 15.83 38.59 -17.35
N ASN A 665 15.50 37.63 -16.47
CA ASN A 665 16.24 37.36 -15.23
C ASN A 665 16.65 35.86 -15.11
N PRO A 666 17.49 35.32 -16.01
CA PRO A 666 17.87 33.90 -15.99
C PRO A 666 18.65 33.48 -14.73
N ASN A 667 19.26 34.45 -14.03
CA ASN A 667 20.13 34.23 -12.88
C ASN A 667 19.42 34.35 -11.53
N TYR A 668 18.08 34.45 -11.50
CA TYR A 668 17.31 34.50 -10.26
C TYR A 668 17.58 33.31 -9.31
N THR A 669 17.41 33.51 -8.01
CA THR A 669 17.31 32.43 -7.02
C THR A 669 15.84 32.05 -6.87
N PRO A 670 15.45 30.77 -7.03
CA PRO A 670 14.08 30.33 -6.76
C PRO A 670 13.62 30.55 -5.32
N GLU A 671 12.31 30.45 -5.07
CA GLU A 671 11.80 30.16 -3.72
C GLU A 671 12.32 28.79 -3.25
N ASP A 672 12.52 28.61 -1.94
CA ASP A 672 13.18 27.41 -1.42
C ASP A 672 12.46 26.10 -1.77
N GLY A 673 11.13 26.09 -1.76
CA GLY A 673 10.29 24.97 -2.19
C GLY A 673 10.13 24.85 -3.71
N GLU A 674 10.73 25.73 -4.51
CA GLU A 674 10.48 25.85 -5.95
C GLU A 674 11.78 25.76 -6.79
N THR A 675 11.67 25.60 -8.11
CA THR A 675 12.80 25.42 -9.02
C THR A 675 12.59 25.93 -10.43
N LYS A 676 13.71 26.33 -11.06
CA LYS A 676 13.78 26.66 -12.50
C LYS A 676 13.24 25.57 -13.42
N ALA A 677 13.26 24.30 -13.01
CA ALA A 677 12.70 23.19 -13.78
C ALA A 677 11.17 23.23 -13.81
N HIS A 678 10.53 23.37 -12.64
CA HIS A 678 9.08 23.44 -12.55
C HIS A 678 8.55 24.77 -13.09
N THR A 679 9.13 25.92 -12.74
CA THR A 679 8.79 27.22 -13.33
C THR A 679 8.88 27.22 -14.87
N TYR A 680 10.01 26.79 -15.44
CA TYR A 680 10.16 26.77 -16.90
C TYR A 680 9.14 25.83 -17.59
N SER A 681 8.76 24.73 -16.94
CA SER A 681 7.70 23.84 -17.43
C SER A 681 6.30 24.48 -17.29
N PHE A 682 5.99 25.09 -16.14
CA PHE A 682 4.70 25.69 -15.82
C PHE A 682 4.36 26.84 -16.78
N LEU A 683 5.27 27.81 -16.90
CA LEU A 683 5.10 28.98 -17.76
C LEU A 683 4.79 28.61 -19.21
N TYR A 684 5.57 27.68 -19.78
CA TYR A 684 5.41 27.25 -21.17
C TYR A 684 4.19 26.34 -21.39
N ASN A 685 3.75 25.60 -20.36
CA ASN A 685 2.49 24.87 -20.40
C ASN A 685 1.28 25.80 -20.41
N MET A 686 1.24 26.79 -19.51
CA MET A 686 0.14 27.75 -19.46
C MET A 686 0.06 28.58 -20.77
N LYS A 687 1.19 28.84 -21.43
CA LYS A 687 1.22 29.43 -22.78
C LYS A 687 0.56 28.57 -23.86
N ALA A 688 0.66 27.24 -23.78
CA ALA A 688 0.01 26.34 -24.74
C ALA A 688 -1.46 26.10 -24.40
N LEU A 689 -1.75 25.79 -23.13
CA LEU A 689 -3.09 25.48 -22.60
C LEU A 689 -4.03 26.69 -22.63
N GLY A 690 -3.53 27.88 -22.27
CA GLY A 690 -4.32 29.10 -22.10
C GLY A 690 -4.88 29.29 -20.69
N GLN A 691 -5.78 30.26 -20.53
CA GLN A 691 -6.40 30.61 -19.23
C GLN A 691 -7.37 29.50 -18.78
N ILE A 692 -7.60 29.35 -17.48
CA ILE A 692 -8.51 28.31 -16.95
C ILE A 692 -9.98 28.66 -17.27
N ASP A 693 -10.75 27.69 -17.78
CA ASP A 693 -12.17 27.87 -18.11
C ASP A 693 -13.06 27.18 -17.07
N THR A 694 -13.53 27.95 -16.10
CA THR A 694 -14.40 27.51 -15.00
C THR A 694 -15.85 27.21 -15.41
N THR A 695 -16.19 27.30 -16.69
CA THR A 695 -17.54 27.00 -17.20
C THR A 695 -17.73 25.54 -17.65
N VAL A 696 -16.69 24.69 -17.54
CA VAL A 696 -16.72 23.28 -17.94
C VAL A 696 -16.20 22.38 -16.83
N THR A 697 -17.01 21.40 -16.43
CA THR A 697 -16.60 20.33 -15.48
C THR A 697 -16.37 19.01 -16.19
N ALA A 698 -15.80 18.02 -15.49
CA ALA A 698 -15.56 16.68 -16.02
C ALA A 698 -16.13 15.59 -15.08
N ASN A 699 -16.37 14.39 -15.63
CA ASN A 699 -16.86 13.23 -14.88
C ASN A 699 -15.80 12.50 -14.02
N VAL A 700 -14.63 13.13 -13.81
CA VAL A 700 -13.50 12.64 -13.00
C VAL A 700 -12.98 13.78 -12.12
N PRO A 701 -12.31 13.50 -10.99
CA PRO A 701 -11.81 14.56 -10.10
C PRO A 701 -10.47 15.17 -10.55
N THR A 702 -9.73 14.47 -11.43
CA THR A 702 -8.36 14.80 -11.82
C THR A 702 -8.30 15.34 -13.25
N TYR A 703 -8.75 16.58 -13.43
CA TYR A 703 -8.83 17.26 -14.71
C TYR A 703 -8.47 18.76 -14.61
N GLY A 704 -8.30 19.38 -15.77
CA GLY A 704 -8.34 20.84 -15.94
C GLY A 704 -8.85 21.20 -17.33
N VAL A 705 -9.64 22.26 -17.44
CA VAL A 705 -10.08 22.82 -18.73
C VAL A 705 -9.50 24.22 -18.88
N TYR A 706 -8.91 24.47 -20.04
CA TYR A 706 -8.20 25.70 -20.37
C TYR A 706 -8.69 26.26 -21.70
N LYS A 707 -8.42 27.53 -21.95
CA LYS A 707 -8.92 28.28 -23.11
C LYS A 707 -7.85 29.18 -23.68
N ASN A 708 -7.46 28.90 -24.92
CA ASN A 708 -6.50 29.68 -25.69
C ASN A 708 -7.24 30.37 -26.85
N GLY A 709 -7.59 31.65 -26.65
CA GLY A 709 -8.48 32.39 -27.54
C GLY A 709 -9.90 31.80 -27.57
N SER A 710 -10.31 31.27 -28.72
CA SER A 710 -11.58 30.56 -28.89
C SER A 710 -11.49 29.05 -28.65
N THR A 711 -10.28 28.47 -28.61
CA THR A 711 -10.06 27.03 -28.51
C THR A 711 -10.06 26.58 -27.05
N ARG A 712 -10.83 25.53 -26.72
CA ARG A 712 -10.72 24.82 -25.44
C ARG A 712 -9.70 23.70 -25.50
N ASN A 713 -8.89 23.60 -24.45
CA ASN A 713 -7.90 22.57 -24.24
C ASN A 713 -8.26 21.78 -22.98
N TYR A 714 -8.49 20.48 -23.15
CA TYR A 714 -8.90 19.57 -22.10
C TYR A 714 -7.68 18.79 -21.62
N VAL A 715 -7.55 18.61 -20.31
CA VAL A 715 -6.49 17.81 -19.68
C VAL A 715 -7.12 16.93 -18.62
N ALA A 716 -6.72 15.66 -18.56
CA ALA A 716 -7.13 14.77 -17.47
C ALA A 716 -6.05 13.73 -17.16
N TYR A 717 -5.97 13.35 -15.88
CA TYR A 717 -5.10 12.30 -15.37
C TYR A 717 -5.91 11.08 -14.92
N ASN A 718 -5.40 9.88 -15.23
CA ASN A 718 -6.02 8.61 -14.89
C ASN A 718 -5.09 7.79 -13.95
N PRO A 719 -5.39 7.67 -12.65
CA PRO A 719 -4.63 6.82 -11.73
C PRO A 719 -4.87 5.31 -11.94
N GLY A 720 -5.90 4.92 -12.70
CA GLY A 720 -6.33 3.54 -12.84
C GLY A 720 -5.44 2.70 -13.76
N ALA A 721 -5.46 1.38 -13.53
CA ALA A 721 -4.71 0.39 -14.33
C ALA A 721 -5.32 0.10 -15.72
N SER A 722 -6.43 0.75 -16.09
CA SER A 722 -7.10 0.63 -17.39
C SER A 722 -7.36 2.02 -17.97
N ALA A 723 -7.39 2.15 -19.30
CA ALA A 723 -7.72 3.40 -19.96
C ALA A 723 -9.19 3.80 -19.72
N ILE A 724 -9.47 5.09 -19.64
CA ILE A 724 -10.81 5.66 -19.44
C ILE A 724 -11.15 6.67 -20.52
N THR A 725 -12.45 6.89 -20.75
CA THR A 725 -12.96 8.05 -21.50
C THR A 725 -13.54 9.05 -20.51
N VAL A 726 -12.88 10.19 -20.36
CA VAL A 726 -13.37 11.33 -19.59
C VAL A 726 -14.39 12.08 -20.45
N ALA A 727 -15.50 12.47 -19.85
CA ALA A 727 -16.55 13.28 -20.47
C ALA A 727 -16.65 14.64 -19.77
N PHE A 728 -16.76 15.70 -20.54
CA PHE A 728 -16.85 17.08 -20.09
C PHE A 728 -18.27 17.63 -20.23
N SER A 729 -18.64 18.61 -19.40
CA SER A 729 -20.01 19.13 -19.30
C SER A 729 -20.50 19.91 -20.54
N ASP A 730 -19.60 20.25 -21.47
CA ASP A 730 -19.92 20.82 -22.78
C ASP A 730 -20.00 19.77 -23.91
N GLY A 731 -19.89 18.48 -23.58
CA GLY A 731 -20.00 17.36 -24.52
C GLY A 731 -18.66 16.91 -25.13
N ALA A 732 -17.54 17.56 -24.80
CA ALA A 732 -16.23 17.06 -25.20
C ALA A 732 -15.88 15.73 -24.49
N THR A 733 -15.01 14.92 -25.11
CA THR A 733 -14.49 13.69 -24.50
C THR A 733 -12.98 13.57 -24.71
N LEU A 734 -12.28 12.93 -23.77
CA LEU A 734 -10.85 12.69 -23.81
C LEU A 734 -10.53 11.26 -23.37
N ASN A 735 -9.84 10.50 -24.21
CA ASN A 735 -9.35 9.17 -23.86
C ASN A 735 -8.02 9.29 -23.09
N VAL A 736 -7.97 8.77 -21.87
CA VAL A 736 -6.81 8.87 -20.97
C VAL A 736 -6.26 7.47 -20.67
N PRO A 737 -5.04 7.13 -21.15
CA PRO A 737 -4.44 5.82 -20.88
C PRO A 737 -4.19 5.58 -19.38
N ALA A 738 -4.06 4.31 -19.00
CA ALA A 738 -3.79 3.87 -17.63
C ALA A 738 -2.54 4.55 -17.03
N GLY A 739 -2.62 4.98 -15.77
CA GLY A 739 -1.53 5.60 -15.02
C GLY A 739 -1.02 6.96 -15.52
N SER A 740 -1.66 7.57 -16.52
CA SER A 740 -1.10 8.64 -17.35
C SER A 740 -1.94 9.93 -17.39
N ILE A 741 -1.33 11.02 -17.88
CA ILE A 741 -2.02 12.28 -18.21
C ILE A 741 -2.19 12.37 -19.74
N ALA A 742 -3.34 12.86 -20.18
CA ALA A 742 -3.62 13.15 -21.59
C ALA A 742 -4.08 14.59 -21.78
N SER A 743 -3.93 15.13 -22.99
CA SER A 743 -4.45 16.44 -23.39
C SER A 743 -5.06 16.39 -24.80
N SER A 744 -6.06 17.24 -25.05
CA SER A 744 -6.59 17.45 -26.40
C SER A 744 -5.60 18.11 -27.37
N LEU A 745 -4.50 18.70 -26.86
CA LEU A 745 -3.39 19.21 -27.68
C LEU A 745 -2.47 18.09 -28.22
N GLY A 746 -2.65 16.84 -27.75
CA GLY A 746 -1.89 15.67 -28.20
C GLY A 746 -1.43 14.78 -27.05
N SER A 747 -0.88 13.61 -27.40
CA SER A 747 -0.26 12.75 -26.39
C SER A 747 1.01 13.41 -25.88
N VAL A 748 1.07 13.59 -24.56
CA VAL A 748 2.33 13.72 -23.83
C VAL A 748 3.22 12.52 -24.18
N VAL A 749 4.54 12.71 -24.18
CA VAL A 749 5.50 11.61 -24.35
C VAL A 749 5.13 10.50 -23.36
N PRO A 750 4.75 9.29 -23.83
CA PRO A 750 4.41 8.21 -22.91
C PRO A 750 5.65 7.91 -22.07
N THR A 751 5.46 7.83 -20.76
CA THR A 751 6.55 7.54 -19.85
C THR A 751 7.12 6.16 -20.16
N GLY A 752 8.45 6.06 -20.22
CA GLY A 752 9.12 4.80 -20.56
C GLY A 752 8.65 3.65 -19.65
N PRO A 753 8.65 2.40 -20.16
CA PRO A 753 8.30 1.24 -19.36
C PRO A 753 9.18 1.17 -18.10
N SER A 754 8.61 0.81 -16.96
CA SER A 754 9.38 0.61 -15.72
C SER A 754 9.13 -0.78 -15.16
N ILE A 755 10.17 -1.42 -14.61
CA ILE A 755 10.06 -2.72 -13.95
C ILE A 755 10.08 -2.48 -12.44
N SER A 756 9.04 -2.92 -11.74
CA SER A 756 8.93 -2.84 -10.28
C SER A 756 9.31 -4.14 -9.57
N GLY A 757 9.37 -5.27 -10.29
CA GLY A 757 9.84 -6.54 -9.73
C GLY A 757 9.93 -7.68 -10.73
N LEU A 758 10.67 -8.72 -10.36
CA LEU A 758 10.80 -9.98 -11.11
C LEU A 758 10.44 -11.15 -10.20
N SER A 759 9.52 -12.00 -10.63
CA SER A 759 9.09 -13.18 -9.88
C SER A 759 9.13 -14.45 -10.76
N PRO A 760 10.06 -15.40 -10.52
CA PRO A 760 11.18 -15.30 -9.59
C PRO A 760 12.24 -14.28 -10.06
N SER A 761 13.08 -13.81 -9.14
CA SER A 761 14.24 -12.94 -9.44
C SER A 761 15.52 -13.71 -9.81
N SER A 762 15.44 -15.05 -9.87
CA SER A 762 16.53 -15.92 -10.31
C SER A 762 15.98 -17.23 -10.88
N GLY A 763 16.76 -17.90 -11.73
CA GLY A 763 16.34 -19.14 -12.37
C GLY A 763 17.22 -19.54 -13.55
N THR A 764 16.98 -20.74 -14.09
CA THR A 764 17.69 -21.24 -15.27
C THR A 764 17.20 -20.59 -16.55
N VAL A 765 17.96 -20.76 -17.64
CA VAL A 765 17.40 -20.76 -19.00
C VAL A 765 16.12 -21.62 -19.04
N GLY A 766 15.07 -21.12 -19.68
CA GLY A 766 13.75 -21.77 -19.72
C GLY A 766 12.84 -21.49 -18.52
N THR A 767 13.30 -20.79 -17.48
CA THR A 767 12.42 -20.35 -16.38
C THR A 767 11.40 -19.34 -16.90
N SER A 768 10.13 -19.46 -16.49
CA SER A 768 9.11 -18.44 -16.75
C SER A 768 9.17 -17.39 -15.64
N VAL A 769 9.25 -16.12 -16.03
CA VAL A 769 9.43 -14.97 -15.13
C VAL A 769 8.31 -13.97 -15.34
N THR A 770 7.59 -13.66 -14.28
CA THR A 770 6.63 -12.55 -14.23
C THR A 770 7.40 -11.26 -13.95
N ILE A 771 7.42 -10.38 -14.94
CA ILE A 771 7.97 -9.03 -14.88
C ILE A 771 6.83 -8.10 -14.48
N ALA A 772 6.82 -7.63 -13.24
CA ALA A 772 5.89 -6.62 -12.75
C ALA A 772 6.43 -5.22 -13.06
N GLY A 773 5.54 -4.26 -13.34
CA GLY A 773 5.96 -2.91 -13.71
C GLY A 773 4.81 -2.00 -14.11
N ASN A 774 5.14 -0.97 -14.90
CA ASN A 774 4.20 0.01 -15.44
C ASN A 774 4.59 0.43 -16.87
N ASN A 775 3.63 1.02 -17.59
CA ASN A 775 3.79 1.59 -18.94
C ASN A 775 4.29 0.60 -20.00
N PHE A 776 4.02 -0.69 -19.82
CA PHE A 776 4.28 -1.72 -20.83
C PHE A 776 3.31 -1.64 -22.03
N GLY A 777 2.19 -0.93 -21.90
CA GLY A 777 1.11 -0.94 -22.88
C GLY A 777 0.20 -2.16 -22.77
N SER A 778 -1.05 -2.04 -23.22
CA SER A 778 -2.08 -3.09 -23.06
C SER A 778 -1.83 -4.36 -23.89
N THR A 779 -1.01 -4.28 -24.94
CA THR A 779 -0.59 -5.40 -25.78
C THR A 779 0.88 -5.22 -26.17
N GLN A 780 1.56 -6.32 -26.52
CA GLN A 780 2.98 -6.28 -26.86
C GLN A 780 3.26 -5.43 -28.12
N GLY A 781 2.54 -5.66 -29.22
CA GLY A 781 2.80 -5.00 -30.50
C GLY A 781 4.24 -5.23 -30.97
N THR A 782 4.98 -4.15 -31.22
CA THR A 782 6.42 -4.17 -31.57
C THR A 782 7.36 -4.20 -30.36
N SER A 783 6.82 -4.22 -29.13
CA SER A 783 7.59 -4.18 -27.90
C SER A 783 8.34 -5.49 -27.63
N THR A 784 9.46 -5.41 -26.90
CA THR A 784 10.32 -6.56 -26.61
C THR A 784 10.75 -6.61 -25.14
N VAL A 785 11.05 -7.82 -24.67
CA VAL A 785 11.74 -8.06 -23.40
C VAL A 785 13.14 -8.59 -23.72
N LYS A 786 14.15 -8.14 -22.98
CA LYS A 786 15.52 -8.67 -23.06
C LYS A 786 16.04 -9.08 -21.70
N PHE A 787 16.89 -10.10 -21.69
CA PHE A 787 17.74 -10.49 -20.57
C PHE A 787 19.19 -10.26 -21.04
N GLY A 788 19.85 -9.23 -20.50
CA GLY A 788 21.09 -8.71 -21.08
C GLY A 788 20.85 -8.20 -22.51
N SER A 789 21.62 -8.73 -23.48
CA SER A 789 21.44 -8.45 -24.91
C SER A 789 20.38 -9.31 -25.60
N THR A 790 19.99 -10.45 -25.00
CA THR A 790 19.20 -11.50 -25.66
C THR A 790 17.70 -11.27 -25.48
N THR A 791 16.95 -11.23 -26.58
CA THR A 791 15.48 -11.11 -26.56
C THR A 791 14.82 -12.38 -25.99
N ALA A 792 13.89 -12.19 -25.07
CA ALA A 792 13.11 -13.26 -24.46
C ALA A 792 11.82 -13.57 -25.24
N THR A 793 11.34 -14.81 -25.14
CA THR A 793 10.00 -15.19 -25.61
C THR A 793 8.98 -14.73 -24.58
N VAL A 794 7.99 -13.93 -24.99
CA VAL A 794 6.85 -13.53 -24.15
C VAL A 794 5.72 -14.54 -24.30
N SER A 795 5.05 -14.87 -23.21
CA SER A 795 3.84 -15.72 -23.16
C SER A 795 2.57 -14.97 -22.78
N SER A 796 2.67 -13.85 -22.06
CA SER A 796 1.54 -12.92 -21.82
C SER A 796 2.04 -11.49 -21.62
N TRP A 797 1.23 -10.49 -22.00
CA TRP A 797 1.55 -9.07 -21.87
C TRP A 797 0.33 -8.27 -21.40
N SER A 798 0.53 -7.37 -20.45
CA SER A 798 -0.41 -6.32 -20.03
C SER A 798 0.37 -5.06 -19.64
N ASN A 799 -0.32 -3.94 -19.37
CA ASN A 799 0.34 -2.67 -19.04
C ASN A 799 1.23 -2.71 -17.79
N THR A 800 1.01 -3.68 -16.91
CA THR A 800 1.69 -3.80 -15.60
C THR A 800 2.33 -5.16 -15.33
N SER A 801 2.14 -6.14 -16.23
CA SER A 801 2.69 -7.50 -16.07
C SER A 801 3.02 -8.15 -17.41
N ILE A 802 4.26 -8.61 -17.58
CA ILE A 802 4.70 -9.41 -18.73
C ILE A 802 5.23 -10.74 -18.22
N THR A 803 4.76 -11.86 -18.77
CA THR A 803 5.33 -13.18 -18.48
C THR A 803 6.29 -13.53 -19.61
N ALA A 804 7.57 -13.66 -19.30
CA ALA A 804 8.63 -13.91 -20.29
C ALA A 804 9.52 -15.08 -19.86
N THR A 805 9.98 -15.87 -20.82
CA THR A 805 10.85 -17.02 -20.59
C THR A 805 12.32 -16.64 -20.71
N VAL A 806 13.14 -16.99 -19.72
CA VAL A 806 14.60 -16.74 -19.72
C VAL A 806 15.23 -17.37 -20.97
N PRO A 807 15.80 -16.57 -21.89
CA PRO A 807 16.23 -17.08 -23.20
C PRO A 807 17.51 -17.90 -23.15
N SER A 808 17.67 -18.78 -24.15
CA SER A 808 18.87 -19.60 -24.34
C SER A 808 20.10 -18.78 -24.72
N GLY A 809 21.28 -19.24 -24.31
CA GLY A 809 22.57 -18.60 -24.63
C GLY A 809 23.06 -17.60 -23.57
N LEU A 810 22.32 -17.42 -22.47
CA LEU A 810 22.79 -16.67 -21.31
C LEU A 810 23.79 -17.51 -20.49
N ALA A 811 24.88 -16.86 -20.05
CA ALA A 811 25.82 -17.44 -19.10
C ALA A 811 25.29 -17.35 -17.66
N ALA A 812 25.90 -18.11 -16.75
CA ALA A 812 25.61 -18.04 -15.32
C ALA A 812 26.03 -16.68 -14.72
N GLY A 813 25.17 -16.09 -13.88
CA GLY A 813 25.42 -14.80 -13.23
C GLY A 813 24.25 -13.84 -13.31
N SER A 814 24.46 -12.60 -12.85
CA SER A 814 23.44 -11.54 -12.92
C SER A 814 23.35 -10.95 -14.33
N VAL A 815 22.12 -10.80 -14.84
CA VAL A 815 21.80 -10.10 -16.09
C VAL A 815 20.69 -9.07 -15.84
N ASN A 816 20.75 -7.92 -16.51
CA ASN A 816 19.67 -6.95 -16.45
C ASN A 816 18.53 -7.36 -17.38
N VAL A 817 17.32 -7.50 -16.83
CA VAL A 817 16.07 -7.60 -17.59
C VAL A 817 15.61 -6.19 -17.97
N THR A 818 15.27 -5.98 -19.23
CA THR A 818 14.68 -4.72 -19.71
C THR A 818 13.45 -4.97 -20.57
N VAL A 819 12.53 -4.01 -20.54
CA VAL A 819 11.37 -3.94 -21.44
C VAL A 819 11.58 -2.73 -22.35
N THR A 820 11.42 -2.92 -23.67
CA THR A 820 11.45 -1.84 -24.67
C THR A 820 10.10 -1.76 -25.34
N THR A 821 9.44 -0.60 -25.27
CA THR A 821 8.20 -0.28 -25.98
C THR A 821 8.43 0.91 -26.93
N SER A 822 7.40 1.37 -27.64
CA SER A 822 7.44 2.63 -28.39
C SER A 822 7.66 3.87 -27.50
N ALA A 823 7.49 3.75 -26.18
CA ALA A 823 7.75 4.82 -25.21
C ALA A 823 9.21 4.91 -24.73
N GLY A 824 10.05 3.92 -25.07
CA GLY A 824 11.46 3.86 -24.63
C GLY A 824 11.83 2.49 -24.06
N THR A 825 12.93 2.44 -23.32
CA THR A 825 13.43 1.22 -22.64
C THR A 825 13.51 1.43 -21.14
N SER A 826 13.17 0.40 -20.38
CA SER A 826 13.15 0.44 -18.92
C SER A 826 14.54 0.52 -18.30
N GLY A 827 14.58 0.92 -17.02
CA GLY A 827 15.69 0.55 -16.14
C GLY A 827 15.89 -0.97 -16.13
N GLY A 828 17.14 -1.40 -15.92
CA GLY A 828 17.50 -2.81 -15.86
C GLY A 828 17.18 -3.41 -14.49
N ALA A 829 16.29 -4.40 -14.43
CA ALA A 829 16.03 -5.17 -13.21
C ALA A 829 16.96 -6.39 -13.16
N ALA A 830 17.73 -6.55 -12.08
CA ALA A 830 18.69 -7.64 -11.97
C ALA A 830 18.00 -9.01 -11.81
N PHE A 831 18.33 -9.96 -12.69
CA PHE A 831 17.93 -11.36 -12.63
C PHE A 831 19.16 -12.26 -12.57
N THR A 832 19.24 -13.16 -11.59
CA THR A 832 20.35 -14.12 -11.52
C THR A 832 20.04 -15.36 -12.34
N VAL A 833 20.72 -15.51 -13.49
CA VAL A 833 20.72 -16.74 -14.28
C VAL A 833 21.51 -17.81 -13.51
N THR A 834 20.79 -18.81 -12.98
CA THR A 834 21.39 -19.88 -12.18
C THR A 834 21.70 -21.10 -13.04
N THR A 835 22.81 -21.76 -12.73
CA THR A 835 23.09 -23.13 -13.20
C THR A 835 22.25 -24.11 -12.40
N GLY A 836 21.02 -24.36 -12.84
CA GLY A 836 20.15 -25.43 -12.31
C GLY A 836 20.69 -26.80 -12.72
N ALA A 837 21.82 -27.14 -12.12
CA ALA A 837 22.75 -28.17 -12.57
C ALA A 837 23.39 -28.86 -11.36
N THR A 838 22.57 -29.43 -10.48
CA THR A 838 23.07 -30.49 -9.60
C THR A 838 23.53 -31.66 -10.48
N ALA A 839 24.75 -32.11 -10.27
CA ALA A 839 25.31 -33.23 -11.03
C ALA A 839 24.39 -34.47 -10.96
N PRO A 840 24.38 -35.32 -12.01
CA PRO A 840 23.64 -36.58 -11.99
C PRO A 840 24.13 -37.45 -10.84
N SER A 841 23.23 -38.16 -10.15
CA SER A 841 23.59 -39.12 -9.11
C SER A 841 23.03 -40.50 -9.44
N ILE A 842 23.82 -41.56 -9.30
CA ILE A 842 23.38 -42.95 -9.46
C ILE A 842 23.05 -43.49 -8.07
N SER A 843 21.85 -44.03 -7.89
CA SER A 843 21.42 -44.68 -6.64
C SER A 843 21.56 -46.21 -6.69
N SER A 844 21.40 -46.84 -7.86
CA SER A 844 21.62 -48.27 -8.03
C SER A 844 21.82 -48.70 -9.49
N LEU A 845 22.36 -49.91 -9.67
CA LEU A 845 22.46 -50.64 -10.93
C LEU A 845 21.69 -51.96 -10.82
N SER A 846 21.00 -52.38 -11.88
CA SER A 846 20.32 -53.67 -11.95
C SER A 846 20.40 -54.27 -13.37
N PRO A 847 21.05 -55.43 -13.57
CA PRO A 847 21.88 -56.16 -12.60
C PRO A 847 23.17 -55.40 -12.23
N THR A 848 23.88 -55.86 -11.20
CA THR A 848 25.21 -55.37 -10.81
C THR A 848 26.37 -56.12 -11.47
N SER A 849 26.08 -57.13 -12.29
CA SER A 849 27.06 -57.87 -13.08
C SER A 849 26.45 -58.44 -14.36
N GLY A 850 27.30 -58.76 -15.34
CA GLY A 850 26.88 -59.37 -16.61
C GLY A 850 27.96 -59.34 -17.69
N ALA A 851 27.78 -60.15 -18.74
CA ALA A 851 28.69 -60.20 -19.87
C ALA A 851 28.49 -59.00 -20.82
N VAL A 852 29.42 -58.82 -21.77
CA VAL A 852 29.24 -57.91 -22.92
C VAL A 852 27.88 -58.16 -23.59
N GLY A 853 27.11 -57.10 -23.84
CA GLY A 853 25.75 -57.19 -24.37
C GLY A 853 24.64 -57.32 -23.33
N THR A 854 24.95 -57.42 -22.04
CA THR A 854 23.92 -57.39 -20.97
C THR A 854 23.26 -56.02 -20.92
N SER A 855 21.93 -55.98 -20.78
CA SER A 855 21.18 -54.74 -20.54
C SER A 855 21.14 -54.41 -19.05
N VAL A 856 21.44 -53.15 -18.68
CA VAL A 856 21.55 -52.68 -17.30
C VAL A 856 20.69 -51.45 -17.10
N THR A 857 19.83 -51.48 -16.08
CA THR A 857 19.07 -50.32 -15.61
C THR A 857 19.87 -49.57 -14.54
N ILE A 858 20.01 -48.28 -14.74
CA ILE A 858 20.75 -47.32 -13.90
C ILE A 858 19.70 -46.39 -13.29
N ALA A 859 19.43 -46.52 -11.99
CA ALA A 859 18.50 -45.65 -11.28
C ALA A 859 19.26 -44.49 -10.62
N GLY A 860 18.59 -43.34 -10.43
CA GLY A 860 19.23 -42.16 -9.88
C GLY A 860 18.40 -40.88 -9.96
N SER A 861 19.10 -39.74 -10.09
CA SER A 861 18.48 -38.41 -10.18
C SER A 861 19.33 -37.43 -11.00
N ASN A 862 18.69 -36.36 -11.48
CA ASN A 862 19.26 -35.29 -12.31
C ASN A 862 19.87 -35.79 -13.64
N PHE A 863 19.35 -36.89 -14.19
CA PHE A 863 19.74 -37.39 -15.50
C PHE A 863 19.16 -36.54 -16.66
N GLY A 864 18.16 -35.70 -16.40
CA GLY A 864 17.44 -34.95 -17.44
C GLY A 864 16.35 -35.80 -18.10
N THR A 865 15.30 -35.16 -18.62
CA THR A 865 14.10 -35.85 -19.15
C THR A 865 14.32 -36.61 -20.46
N SER A 866 15.44 -36.36 -21.15
CA SER A 866 15.88 -37.13 -22.32
C SER A 866 17.41 -37.10 -22.40
N GLN A 867 18.00 -38.02 -23.18
CA GLN A 867 19.46 -38.17 -23.25
C GLN A 867 20.14 -36.90 -23.83
N GLY A 868 19.69 -36.39 -24.97
CA GLY A 868 20.35 -35.29 -25.67
C GLY A 868 21.82 -35.63 -25.99
N THR A 869 22.75 -34.79 -25.53
CA THR A 869 24.21 -35.01 -25.64
C THR A 869 24.81 -35.80 -24.47
N SER A 870 23.99 -36.26 -23.53
CA SER A 870 24.43 -36.98 -22.32
C SER A 870 24.90 -38.41 -22.65
N THR A 871 25.80 -38.95 -21.83
CA THR A 871 26.40 -40.27 -22.06
C THR A 871 26.41 -41.13 -20.81
N VAL A 872 26.38 -42.46 -21.02
CA VAL A 872 26.67 -43.48 -20.01
C VAL A 872 28.00 -44.13 -20.37
N LYS A 873 28.85 -44.37 -19.37
CA LYS A 873 30.11 -45.11 -19.54
C LYS A 873 30.21 -46.28 -18.57
N PHE A 874 30.88 -47.34 -19.01
CA PHE A 874 31.36 -48.45 -18.19
C PHE A 874 32.89 -48.41 -18.25
N GLY A 875 33.53 -47.96 -17.18
CA GLY A 875 34.94 -47.55 -17.19
C GLY A 875 35.14 -46.36 -18.13
N SER A 876 36.07 -46.48 -19.09
CA SER A 876 36.31 -45.46 -20.12
C SER A 876 35.35 -45.55 -21.32
N THR A 877 34.72 -46.71 -21.52
CA THR A 877 33.97 -47.07 -22.73
C THR A 877 32.52 -46.59 -22.67
N THR A 878 32.07 -45.86 -23.69
CA THR A 878 30.67 -45.41 -23.81
C THR A 878 29.74 -46.58 -24.10
N ALA A 879 28.63 -46.67 -23.36
CA ALA A 879 27.59 -47.68 -23.54
C ALA A 879 26.52 -47.22 -24.55
N ALA A 880 25.87 -48.18 -25.22
CA ALA A 880 24.68 -47.91 -26.01
C ALA A 880 23.47 -47.74 -25.08
N VAL A 881 22.81 -46.59 -25.12
CA VAL A 881 21.57 -46.32 -24.38
C VAL A 881 20.37 -46.81 -25.19
N THR A 882 19.38 -47.37 -24.50
CA THR A 882 18.11 -47.87 -25.08
C THR A 882 16.88 -47.14 -24.57
N SER A 883 16.94 -46.57 -23.36
CA SER A 883 15.91 -45.67 -22.81
C SER A 883 16.51 -44.70 -21.78
N TRP A 884 15.92 -43.52 -21.63
CA TRP A 884 16.41 -42.46 -20.73
C TRP A 884 15.23 -41.68 -20.13
N SER A 885 15.30 -41.38 -18.84
CA SER A 885 14.44 -40.46 -18.10
C SER A 885 15.24 -39.78 -16.99
N ASN A 886 14.65 -38.79 -16.31
CA ASN A 886 15.36 -38.00 -15.27
C ASN A 886 15.83 -38.82 -14.05
N THR A 887 15.32 -40.04 -13.88
CA THR A 887 15.61 -40.92 -12.74
C THR A 887 15.98 -42.36 -13.12
N SER A 888 15.92 -42.73 -14.41
CA SER A 888 16.24 -44.09 -14.88
C SER A 888 16.80 -44.08 -16.30
N ILE A 889 17.91 -44.79 -16.53
CA ILE A 889 18.50 -45.01 -17.85
C ILE A 889 18.69 -46.51 -18.05
N THR A 890 18.40 -47.04 -19.24
CA THR A 890 18.75 -48.43 -19.59
C THR A 890 19.84 -48.42 -20.65
N ALA A 891 20.98 -49.05 -20.35
CA ALA A 891 22.17 -49.07 -21.20
C ALA A 891 22.78 -50.48 -21.30
N THR A 892 23.39 -50.78 -22.43
CA THR A 892 23.97 -52.10 -22.73
C THR A 892 25.47 -52.11 -22.44
N VAL A 893 25.96 -53.13 -21.71
CA VAL A 893 27.38 -53.35 -21.40
C VAL A 893 28.19 -53.38 -22.72
N PRO A 894 29.09 -52.42 -22.97
CA PRO A 894 29.73 -52.28 -24.28
C PRO A 894 30.80 -53.35 -24.52
N SER A 895 31.10 -53.60 -25.79
CA SER A 895 32.16 -54.49 -26.23
C SER A 895 33.56 -53.93 -25.95
N GLY A 896 34.56 -54.83 -25.87
CA GLY A 896 35.95 -54.47 -25.57
C GLY A 896 36.28 -54.34 -24.07
N LEU A 897 35.31 -54.54 -23.18
CA LEU A 897 35.57 -54.66 -21.74
C LEU A 897 36.13 -56.05 -21.41
N ALA A 898 37.20 -56.08 -20.61
CA ALA A 898 37.71 -57.30 -20.00
C ALA A 898 36.85 -57.70 -18.78
N ALA A 899 36.88 -58.98 -18.40
CA ALA A 899 36.19 -59.46 -17.19
C ALA A 899 36.81 -58.86 -15.93
N GLY A 900 35.98 -58.38 -15.00
CA GLY A 900 36.41 -57.64 -13.81
C GLY A 900 35.45 -56.51 -13.44
N SER A 901 35.78 -55.77 -12.37
CA SER A 901 34.96 -54.64 -11.90
C SER A 901 35.26 -53.36 -12.67
N VAL A 902 34.22 -52.64 -13.08
CA VAL A 902 34.28 -51.33 -13.74
C VAL A 902 33.29 -50.36 -13.09
N ASN A 903 33.62 -49.07 -13.06
CA ASN A 903 32.68 -48.04 -12.60
C ASN A 903 31.76 -47.58 -13.73
N VAL A 904 30.46 -47.59 -13.49
CA VAL A 904 29.43 -46.98 -14.34
C VAL A 904 29.25 -45.52 -13.95
N THR A 905 29.26 -44.62 -14.94
CA THR A 905 29.00 -43.18 -14.74
C THR A 905 28.00 -42.63 -15.75
N VAL A 906 27.28 -41.59 -15.34
CA VAL A 906 26.39 -40.80 -16.19
C VAL A 906 26.97 -39.38 -16.27
N THR A 907 27.14 -38.85 -17.49
CA THR A 907 27.57 -37.48 -17.74
C THR A 907 26.48 -36.72 -18.49
N THR A 908 25.99 -35.63 -17.92
CA THR A 908 25.05 -34.68 -18.54
C THR A 908 25.71 -33.31 -18.70
N SER A 909 25.00 -32.35 -19.28
CA SER A 909 25.42 -30.93 -19.27
C SER A 909 25.56 -30.33 -17.85
N SER A 910 25.04 -31.01 -16.83
CA SER A 910 25.13 -30.61 -15.41
C SER A 910 26.32 -31.23 -14.66
N GLY A 911 27.14 -32.05 -15.33
CA GLY A 911 28.32 -32.70 -14.74
C GLY A 911 28.32 -34.23 -14.88
N THR A 912 29.23 -34.88 -14.17
CA THR A 912 29.37 -36.35 -14.15
C THR A 912 29.05 -36.91 -12.77
N SER A 913 28.41 -38.07 -12.72
CA SER A 913 28.04 -38.75 -11.49
C SER A 913 29.22 -39.34 -10.74
N GLY A 914 29.00 -39.67 -9.46
CA GLY A 914 29.79 -40.70 -8.79
C GLY A 914 29.73 -42.02 -9.57
N GLY A 915 30.80 -42.81 -9.48
CA GLY A 915 30.89 -44.12 -10.14
C GLY A 915 30.22 -45.23 -9.32
N ALA A 916 29.35 -46.01 -9.96
CA ALA A 916 28.72 -47.19 -9.37
C ALA A 916 29.38 -48.48 -9.90
N ALA A 917 29.81 -49.39 -9.03
CA ALA A 917 30.57 -50.57 -9.45
C ALA A 917 29.70 -51.64 -10.15
N PHE A 918 30.20 -52.19 -11.26
CA PHE A 918 29.57 -53.26 -12.05
C PHE A 918 30.63 -54.30 -12.45
N THR A 919 30.30 -55.60 -12.37
CA THR A 919 31.25 -56.69 -12.70
C THR A 919 30.96 -57.32 -14.07
N VAL A 920 31.91 -57.18 -14.99
CA VAL A 920 31.86 -57.80 -16.32
C VAL A 920 32.24 -59.29 -16.25
N THR A 921 31.45 -60.17 -16.85
CA THR A 921 31.64 -61.63 -16.84
C THR A 921 31.92 -62.23 -18.23
N THR A 922 32.40 -63.47 -18.27
CA THR A 922 32.65 -64.25 -19.50
C THR A 922 31.51 -65.25 -19.80
N THR A 923 31.39 -65.66 -21.06
CA THR A 923 30.41 -66.66 -21.54
C THR A 923 31.12 -67.90 -22.10
N THR A 924 30.44 -69.05 -22.16
CA THR A 924 31.01 -70.32 -22.66
C THR A 924 30.27 -70.78 -23.92
N THR A 925 30.98 -71.02 -25.02
CA THR A 925 30.38 -71.58 -26.25
C THR A 925 30.09 -73.08 -26.11
N LEU A 926 28.98 -73.56 -26.67
CA LEU A 926 28.62 -74.99 -26.65
C LEU A 926 29.69 -75.85 -27.35
N PRO A 927 30.29 -76.86 -26.68
CA PRO A 927 31.24 -77.78 -27.31
C PRO A 927 30.57 -79.07 -27.82
N SER A 928 29.29 -79.31 -27.47
CA SER A 928 28.52 -80.51 -27.84
C SER A 928 27.02 -80.25 -27.72
N SER A 929 26.21 -80.99 -28.50
CA SER A 929 24.74 -81.02 -28.36
C SER A 929 24.23 -82.02 -27.33
N VAL A 930 25.10 -82.78 -26.65
CA VAL A 930 24.71 -83.81 -25.66
C VAL A 930 25.07 -83.38 -24.24
N LEU A 931 24.09 -83.44 -23.33
CA LEU A 931 24.21 -83.14 -21.91
C LEU A 931 23.99 -84.41 -21.08
N TYR A 932 25.05 -84.91 -20.44
CA TYR A 932 24.99 -86.06 -19.53
C TYR A 932 24.51 -85.62 -18.14
N VAL A 933 23.62 -86.42 -17.54
CA VAL A 933 23.09 -86.17 -16.19
C VAL A 933 24.12 -86.57 -15.13
N LYS A 934 24.41 -85.64 -14.22
CA LYS A 934 25.39 -85.81 -13.13
C LYS A 934 24.71 -85.79 -11.77
N SER A 935 25.31 -86.49 -10.81
CA SER A 935 24.88 -86.43 -9.41
C SER A 935 24.96 -85.00 -8.86
N GLY A 936 24.04 -84.63 -7.97
CA GLY A 936 24.01 -83.32 -7.32
C GLY A 936 23.42 -82.20 -8.18
N GLY A 937 22.54 -82.51 -9.12
CA GLY A 937 21.78 -81.50 -9.88
C GLY A 937 22.56 -80.78 -10.99
N ALA A 938 23.60 -81.40 -11.54
CA ALA A 938 24.42 -80.82 -12.61
C ALA A 938 24.22 -81.52 -13.97
N LEU A 939 24.45 -80.77 -15.05
CA LEU A 939 24.52 -81.26 -16.43
C LEU A 939 25.91 -80.95 -17.00
N SER A 940 26.42 -81.81 -17.88
CA SER A 940 27.76 -81.63 -18.46
C SER A 940 27.88 -82.21 -19.87
N PHE A 941 28.70 -81.59 -20.71
CA PHE A 941 29.03 -82.11 -22.05
C PHE A 941 29.90 -83.38 -22.03
N THR A 942 30.52 -83.69 -20.89
CA THR A 942 31.40 -84.86 -20.74
C THR A 942 30.65 -85.99 -20.05
N ALA A 943 30.78 -87.22 -20.56
CA ALA A 943 30.31 -88.44 -19.93
C ALA A 943 30.79 -88.58 -18.47
N GLY A 944 30.11 -89.38 -17.65
CA GLY A 944 30.62 -89.70 -16.31
C GLY A 944 31.64 -90.84 -16.33
N THR A 945 32.31 -91.06 -15.20
CA THR A 945 33.39 -92.05 -15.06
C THR A 945 32.99 -93.30 -14.28
N ALA A 946 31.93 -93.23 -13.47
CA ALA A 946 31.40 -94.34 -12.68
C ALA A 946 29.90 -94.15 -12.47
N ALA A 947 29.10 -95.15 -12.87
CA ALA A 947 27.65 -95.08 -12.74
C ALA A 947 27.19 -95.06 -11.27
N ALA A 948 26.24 -94.17 -10.97
CA ALA A 948 25.53 -94.07 -9.71
C ALA A 948 24.02 -93.97 -9.97
N SER A 949 23.23 -93.89 -8.90
CA SER A 949 21.78 -93.72 -8.96
C SER A 949 21.34 -92.63 -7.98
N GLU A 950 20.37 -91.80 -8.38
CA GLU A 950 19.67 -90.88 -7.50
C GLU A 950 18.21 -91.30 -7.36
N THR A 951 17.67 -91.24 -6.16
CA THR A 951 16.26 -91.57 -5.89
C THR A 951 15.37 -90.45 -6.40
N ILE A 952 14.29 -90.81 -7.10
CA ILE A 952 13.18 -89.93 -7.42
C ILE A 952 12.08 -90.18 -6.39
N ALA A 953 11.62 -89.12 -5.72
CA ALA A 953 10.54 -89.20 -4.74
C ALA A 953 9.24 -89.77 -5.36
N SER A 954 8.48 -90.52 -4.57
CA SER A 954 7.19 -91.07 -5.01
C SER A 954 6.15 -89.97 -5.27
N ALA A 955 5.16 -90.26 -6.13
CA ALA A 955 3.94 -89.47 -6.24
C ALA A 955 2.96 -89.71 -5.06
N GLY A 956 3.23 -90.69 -4.20
CA GLY A 956 2.45 -90.96 -2.99
C GLY A 956 1.01 -91.43 -3.27
N GLY A 957 0.73 -91.94 -4.46
CA GLY A 957 -0.62 -92.30 -4.93
C GLY A 957 -1.44 -91.14 -5.48
N VAL A 958 -0.88 -89.92 -5.52
CA VAL A 958 -1.51 -88.75 -6.16
C VAL A 958 -1.10 -88.68 -7.63
N ASN A 959 -1.98 -88.13 -8.49
CA ASN A 959 -1.67 -87.90 -9.90
C ASN A 959 -1.03 -86.51 -10.09
N TYR A 960 0.21 -86.49 -10.58
CA TYR A 960 1.00 -85.30 -10.90
C TYR A 960 1.38 -85.24 -12.40
N ASP A 961 0.62 -85.89 -13.28
CA ASP A 961 0.84 -85.88 -14.74
C ASP A 961 0.72 -84.46 -15.32
N GLY A 962 1.83 -83.97 -15.88
CA GLY A 962 2.00 -82.60 -16.38
C GLY A 962 2.34 -81.55 -15.32
N THR A 963 2.36 -81.92 -14.04
CA THR A 963 2.59 -81.00 -12.91
C THR A 963 3.84 -81.41 -12.13
N VAL A 964 4.91 -80.63 -12.24
CA VAL A 964 6.21 -80.91 -11.60
C VAL A 964 6.06 -81.02 -10.07
N HIS A 965 6.25 -82.23 -9.53
CA HIS A 965 6.18 -82.51 -8.10
C HIS A 965 7.52 -83.07 -7.58
N SER A 966 8.08 -82.51 -6.51
CA SER A 966 9.28 -83.04 -5.81
C SER A 966 10.45 -83.48 -6.71
N ALA A 967 10.67 -82.76 -7.82
CA ALA A 967 11.46 -83.23 -8.95
C ALA A 967 12.98 -83.07 -8.78
N ASN A 968 13.74 -84.13 -9.04
CA ASN A 968 15.20 -84.04 -9.16
C ASN A 968 15.53 -83.10 -10.33
N THR A 969 16.26 -82.03 -10.05
CA THR A 969 16.46 -80.90 -10.97
C THR A 969 17.94 -80.75 -11.31
N TYR A 970 18.26 -80.84 -12.60
CA TYR A 970 19.62 -80.79 -13.13
C TYR A 970 19.80 -79.55 -14.01
N THR A 971 20.91 -78.83 -13.87
CA THR A 971 21.11 -77.54 -14.57
C THR A 971 22.48 -77.35 -15.20
N LEU A 972 22.53 -76.48 -16.21
CA LEU A 972 23.75 -75.87 -16.78
C LEU A 972 23.46 -74.41 -17.15
N THR A 973 24.41 -73.51 -16.91
CA THR A 973 24.29 -72.04 -17.07
C THR A 973 25.48 -71.45 -17.83
N GLY A 974 25.30 -70.26 -18.41
CA GLY A 974 26.38 -69.50 -19.04
C GLY A 974 26.74 -69.94 -20.45
N ILE A 975 25.81 -70.63 -21.13
CA ILE A 975 26.03 -71.23 -22.45
C ILE A 975 25.62 -70.32 -23.62
N THR A 976 26.43 -70.29 -24.67
CA THR A 976 26.16 -69.58 -25.92
C THR A 976 26.25 -70.54 -27.10
N GLY A 977 25.26 -70.52 -28.00
CA GLY A 977 25.15 -71.44 -29.12
C GLY A 977 23.95 -71.17 -30.03
N THR A 978 24.01 -71.65 -31.26
CA THR A 978 23.01 -71.40 -32.31
C THR A 978 21.95 -72.49 -32.30
N TYR A 979 20.66 -72.11 -32.40
CA TYR A 979 19.57 -73.07 -32.56
C TYR A 979 19.67 -73.77 -33.92
N ASP A 980 19.57 -75.11 -33.92
CA ASP A 980 19.55 -75.92 -35.13
C ASP A 980 18.15 -76.50 -35.37
N ALA A 981 17.37 -75.81 -36.20
CA ALA A 981 15.99 -76.20 -36.54
C ALA A 981 15.86 -77.53 -37.29
N THR A 982 16.97 -78.18 -37.68
CA THR A 982 16.95 -79.56 -38.22
C THR A 982 16.92 -80.63 -37.12
N LYS A 983 17.13 -80.24 -35.86
CA LYS A 983 17.14 -81.12 -34.69
C LYS A 983 15.95 -80.81 -33.78
N SER A 984 15.58 -81.79 -32.97
CA SER A 984 14.63 -81.66 -31.86
C SER A 984 15.29 -82.09 -30.55
N THR A 985 14.67 -81.74 -29.42
CA THR A 985 15.04 -82.27 -28.11
C THR A 985 14.79 -83.78 -28.07
N ALA A 986 15.82 -84.54 -27.72
CA ALA A 986 15.78 -85.98 -27.54
C ALA A 986 16.49 -86.36 -26.24
N PHE A 987 16.11 -87.47 -25.60
CA PHE A 987 16.71 -87.91 -24.36
C PHE A 987 16.66 -89.42 -24.21
N HIS A 988 17.59 -89.93 -23.41
CA HIS A 988 17.58 -91.26 -22.84
C HIS A 988 17.74 -91.07 -21.34
N LEU A 989 16.78 -91.53 -20.54
CA LEU A 989 16.80 -91.41 -19.08
C LEU A 989 16.59 -92.80 -18.50
N PHE A 990 17.66 -93.39 -17.97
CA PHE A 990 17.64 -94.75 -17.50
C PHE A 990 17.05 -94.80 -16.08
N LEU A 991 15.85 -95.37 -15.97
CA LEU A 991 15.02 -95.40 -14.78
C LEU A 991 14.80 -96.84 -14.30
N ASP A 992 14.64 -97.03 -13.00
CA ASP A 992 14.35 -98.34 -12.39
C ASP A 992 13.42 -98.14 -11.19
N SER A 993 12.23 -98.73 -11.22
CA SER A 993 11.27 -98.75 -10.09
C SER A 993 11.41 -99.97 -9.19
N ALA A 994 12.33 -100.89 -9.48
CA ALA A 994 12.36 -102.24 -8.91
C ALA A 994 10.98 -102.93 -9.06
N ALA A 995 10.66 -103.87 -8.17
CA ALA A 995 9.41 -104.65 -8.18
C ALA A 995 8.14 -103.86 -7.77
N ASN A 996 8.04 -102.56 -8.11
CA ASN A 996 6.92 -101.70 -7.75
C ASN A 996 5.99 -101.44 -8.94
N VAL A 997 4.81 -102.06 -8.92
CA VAL A 997 3.78 -101.94 -9.96
C VAL A 997 3.19 -100.53 -10.02
N GLY A 998 3.06 -99.98 -11.24
CA GLY A 998 2.23 -98.79 -11.49
C GLY A 998 2.91 -97.44 -11.22
N ASN A 999 4.23 -97.40 -11.09
CA ASN A 999 4.99 -96.15 -11.11
C ASN A 999 5.02 -95.55 -12.53
N GLY A 1000 4.94 -94.22 -12.62
CA GLY A 1000 5.04 -93.49 -13.89
C GLY A 1000 5.89 -92.24 -13.72
N LEU A 1001 7.02 -92.16 -14.42
CA LEU A 1001 7.97 -91.05 -14.30
C LEU A 1001 7.82 -90.08 -15.47
N GLN A 1002 8.07 -88.79 -15.24
CA GLN A 1002 7.88 -87.74 -16.21
C GLN A 1002 9.05 -86.75 -16.21
N VAL A 1003 9.35 -86.19 -17.39
CA VAL A 1003 10.41 -85.17 -17.57
C VAL A 1003 9.87 -83.86 -18.14
N GLN A 1004 10.42 -82.77 -17.63
CA GLN A 1004 10.29 -81.41 -18.16
C GLN A 1004 11.68 -80.85 -18.46
N ILE A 1005 11.84 -80.25 -19.63
CA ILE A 1005 13.07 -79.64 -20.12
C ILE A 1005 12.80 -78.17 -20.40
N THR A 1006 13.60 -77.29 -19.84
CA THR A 1006 13.40 -75.84 -19.87
C THR A 1006 14.64 -75.13 -20.40
N TYR A 1007 14.40 -74.19 -21.31
CA TYR A 1007 15.40 -73.34 -21.95
C TYR A 1007 15.14 -71.87 -21.59
N ASP A 1008 16.11 -71.24 -20.95
CA ASP A 1008 16.25 -69.79 -20.80
C ASP A 1008 17.38 -69.37 -21.75
N PHE A 1009 17.05 -68.61 -22.80
CA PHE A 1009 18.00 -68.35 -23.88
C PHE A 1009 19.00 -67.24 -23.59
N ASN A 1010 18.78 -66.42 -22.55
CA ASN A 1010 19.62 -65.24 -22.24
C ASN A 1010 20.19 -65.22 -20.81
N GLY A 1011 19.84 -66.21 -19.98
CA GLY A 1011 20.33 -66.37 -18.61
C GLY A 1011 19.64 -65.46 -17.61
N ASN A 1012 18.51 -64.83 -17.95
CA ASN A 1012 17.80 -63.89 -17.07
C ASN A 1012 16.96 -64.57 -15.97
N GLY A 1013 16.90 -65.90 -15.94
CA GLY A 1013 16.14 -66.68 -14.97
C GLY A 1013 14.69 -66.94 -15.37
N SER A 1014 14.21 -66.40 -16.49
CA SER A 1014 12.85 -66.60 -17.00
C SER A 1014 12.83 -67.68 -18.09
N ALA A 1015 12.03 -68.73 -17.85
CA ALA A 1015 11.86 -69.84 -18.78
C ALA A 1015 11.26 -69.36 -20.11
N THR A 1016 12.08 -69.33 -21.17
CA THR A 1016 11.67 -68.80 -22.48
C THR A 1016 11.04 -69.86 -23.38
N ARG A 1017 11.46 -71.12 -23.22
CA ARG A 1017 10.75 -72.31 -23.74
C ARG A 1017 10.71 -73.41 -22.68
N VAL A 1018 9.57 -74.09 -22.56
CA VAL A 1018 9.39 -75.26 -21.68
C VAL A 1018 8.79 -76.40 -22.49
N GLU A 1019 9.30 -77.61 -22.33
CA GLU A 1019 8.83 -78.85 -22.96
C GLU A 1019 8.55 -79.87 -21.87
N THR A 1020 7.33 -80.39 -21.79
CA THR A 1020 6.94 -81.45 -20.84
C THR A 1020 6.48 -82.66 -21.63
N TYR A 1021 7.02 -83.83 -21.33
CA TYR A 1021 6.74 -85.08 -22.04
C TYR A 1021 5.65 -85.88 -21.33
N ASN A 1022 4.99 -86.81 -22.03
CA ASN A 1022 4.08 -87.74 -21.37
C ASN A 1022 4.87 -88.64 -20.42
N TYR A 1023 4.25 -89.08 -19.33
CA TYR A 1023 4.91 -89.98 -18.40
C TYR A 1023 5.21 -91.33 -19.06
N PHE A 1024 6.29 -91.97 -18.61
CA PHE A 1024 6.69 -93.32 -18.94
C PHE A 1024 6.33 -94.22 -17.75
N ALA A 1025 5.42 -95.15 -17.98
CA ALA A 1025 5.11 -96.19 -17.00
C ALA A 1025 6.26 -97.19 -16.99
N THR A 1026 6.88 -97.38 -15.83
CA THR A 1026 7.91 -98.41 -15.62
C THR A 1026 7.25 -99.76 -15.34
N ASN A 1027 7.97 -100.84 -15.61
CA ASN A 1027 7.55 -102.19 -15.29
C ASN A 1027 7.96 -102.60 -13.85
N ASP A 1028 7.47 -103.75 -13.40
CA ASP A 1028 7.66 -104.31 -12.05
C ASP A 1028 8.82 -105.32 -11.96
N VAL A 1029 9.84 -105.18 -12.81
CA VAL A 1029 11.07 -105.98 -12.80
C VAL A 1029 12.28 -105.07 -12.57
N THR A 1030 13.11 -105.41 -11.58
CA THR A 1030 14.34 -104.67 -11.28
C THR A 1030 15.30 -104.66 -12.46
N GLY A 1031 15.56 -103.47 -13.00
CA GLY A 1031 16.44 -103.23 -14.14
C GLY A 1031 16.25 -101.83 -14.74
N TRP A 1032 17.28 -101.32 -15.40
CA TRP A 1032 17.25 -100.00 -16.02
C TRP A 1032 16.47 -100.00 -17.35
N GLU A 1033 15.29 -99.37 -17.33
CA GLU A 1033 14.46 -99.05 -18.50
C GLU A 1033 14.86 -97.71 -19.12
N ASP A 1034 14.70 -97.57 -20.44
CA ASP A 1034 15.09 -96.36 -21.18
C ASP A 1034 13.88 -95.46 -21.49
N TYR A 1035 13.64 -94.45 -20.64
CA TYR A 1035 12.65 -93.43 -20.93
C TYR A 1035 13.20 -92.44 -21.96
N THR A 1036 12.57 -92.39 -23.12
CA THR A 1036 12.96 -91.50 -24.23
C THR A 1036 11.81 -90.57 -24.65
N GLN A 1037 12.11 -89.58 -25.49
CA GLN A 1037 11.11 -88.67 -26.07
C GLN A 1037 10.02 -89.37 -26.90
N ALA A 1038 10.18 -90.68 -27.21
CA ALA A 1038 9.20 -91.47 -27.94
C ALA A 1038 7.85 -91.62 -27.21
N SER A 1039 7.79 -91.42 -25.89
CA SER A 1039 6.53 -91.29 -25.14
C SER A 1039 5.68 -90.09 -25.58
N GLY A 1040 6.26 -89.17 -26.35
CA GLY A 1040 5.58 -88.01 -26.92
C GLY A 1040 5.59 -86.79 -26.01
N LEU A 1041 5.43 -85.63 -26.62
CA LEU A 1041 5.32 -84.34 -25.93
C LEU A 1041 3.91 -84.17 -25.38
N LYS A 1042 3.78 -83.90 -24.07
CA LYS A 1042 2.50 -83.57 -23.41
C LYS A 1042 2.12 -82.11 -23.64
N SER A 1043 3.10 -81.21 -23.54
CA SER A 1043 2.94 -79.79 -23.80
C SER A 1043 4.29 -79.13 -24.11
N ALA A 1044 4.26 -78.04 -24.88
CA ALA A 1044 5.36 -77.09 -24.90
C ALA A 1044 4.84 -75.65 -25.00
N THR A 1045 5.61 -74.72 -24.44
CA THR A 1045 5.35 -73.27 -24.49
C THR A 1045 6.61 -72.54 -24.95
N GLY A 1046 6.45 -71.45 -25.70
CA GLY A 1046 7.55 -70.64 -26.23
C GLY A 1046 8.25 -71.24 -27.46
N SER A 1047 8.97 -70.41 -28.21
CA SER A 1047 9.72 -70.79 -29.41
C SER A 1047 11.20 -70.95 -29.09
N PHE A 1048 11.92 -71.80 -29.84
CA PHE A 1048 13.38 -71.84 -29.74
C PHE A 1048 14.02 -70.55 -30.28
N ALA A 1049 15.10 -70.10 -29.62
CA ALA A 1049 15.97 -69.00 -30.04
C ALA A 1049 17.43 -69.36 -29.72
N ASN A 1050 18.38 -68.60 -30.26
CA ASN A 1050 19.81 -68.82 -29.98
C ASN A 1050 20.13 -68.62 -28.49
N MET A 1051 20.95 -69.50 -27.93
CA MET A 1051 21.51 -69.37 -26.59
C MET A 1051 22.58 -68.28 -26.57
N ASN A 1052 22.50 -67.36 -25.60
CA ASN A 1052 23.52 -66.36 -25.32
C ASN A 1052 23.63 -66.15 -23.80
N ASN A 1053 24.65 -66.72 -23.16
CA ASN A 1053 24.76 -66.83 -21.70
C ASN A 1053 23.58 -67.58 -21.03
N GLY A 1054 22.85 -68.40 -21.80
CA GLY A 1054 21.61 -69.04 -21.40
C GLY A 1054 21.75 -70.14 -20.34
N LYS A 1055 20.60 -70.71 -19.96
CA LYS A 1055 20.47 -71.78 -18.97
C LYS A 1055 19.56 -72.89 -19.50
N ILE A 1056 19.97 -74.14 -19.26
CA ILE A 1056 19.15 -75.33 -19.46
C ILE A 1056 18.86 -75.97 -18.11
N THR A 1057 17.63 -76.43 -17.93
CA THR A 1057 17.16 -77.12 -16.73
C THR A 1057 16.35 -78.34 -17.12
N ILE A 1058 16.67 -79.50 -16.54
CA ILE A 1058 15.92 -80.75 -16.69
C ILE A 1058 15.34 -81.12 -15.33
N LYS A 1059 14.06 -81.48 -15.27
CA LYS A 1059 13.38 -81.92 -14.05
C LYS A 1059 12.75 -83.29 -14.27
N VAL A 1060 13.01 -84.25 -13.40
CA VAL A 1060 12.44 -85.61 -13.46
C VAL A 1060 11.69 -85.91 -12.16
N TRP A 1061 10.45 -86.39 -12.26
CA TRP A 1061 9.63 -86.75 -11.09
C TRP A 1061 8.74 -87.98 -11.34
N SER A 1062 8.21 -88.55 -10.26
CA SER A 1062 7.10 -89.49 -10.33
C SER A 1062 5.79 -88.72 -10.56
N ALA A 1063 5.19 -88.89 -11.74
CA ALA A 1063 3.85 -88.39 -12.05
C ALA A 1063 2.75 -89.32 -11.50
N LEU A 1064 3.04 -90.62 -11.37
CA LEU A 1064 2.13 -91.65 -10.86
C LEU A 1064 2.89 -92.65 -9.97
N GLY A 1065 2.15 -93.34 -9.09
CA GLY A 1065 2.65 -94.44 -8.27
C GLY A 1065 2.78 -94.13 -6.78
N THR A 1066 2.96 -95.17 -5.97
CA THR A 1066 3.07 -95.10 -4.48
C THR A 1066 4.47 -95.44 -3.96
N ALA A 1067 5.38 -95.92 -4.80
CA ALA A 1067 6.77 -96.17 -4.47
C ALA A 1067 7.71 -95.11 -5.05
N SER A 1068 8.95 -95.03 -4.56
CA SER A 1068 10.03 -94.26 -5.20
C SER A 1068 10.70 -95.06 -6.31
N SER A 1069 11.08 -94.39 -7.40
CA SER A 1069 11.97 -94.97 -8.43
C SER A 1069 13.39 -94.40 -8.31
N THR A 1070 14.32 -94.88 -9.13
CA THR A 1070 15.68 -94.31 -9.25
C THR A 1070 15.99 -93.89 -10.68
N LEU A 1071 16.89 -92.92 -10.84
CA LEU A 1071 17.48 -92.46 -12.09
C LEU A 1071 18.98 -92.70 -12.08
N ARG A 1072 19.50 -93.32 -13.14
CA ARG A 1072 20.94 -93.54 -13.30
C ARG A 1072 21.64 -92.23 -13.65
N VAL A 1073 22.73 -91.92 -12.96
CA VAL A 1073 23.56 -90.71 -13.20
C VAL A 1073 25.05 -91.09 -13.27
N ASN A 1074 25.91 -90.18 -13.72
CA ASN A 1074 27.38 -90.36 -13.78
C ASN A 1074 27.90 -91.58 -14.59
N ALA A 1075 27.04 -92.31 -15.31
CA ALA A 1075 27.46 -93.47 -16.11
C ALA A 1075 28.46 -93.08 -17.22
N SER A 1076 29.38 -94.01 -17.51
CA SER A 1076 30.34 -93.93 -18.61
C SER A 1076 29.83 -94.66 -19.86
N GLY A 1077 30.44 -94.42 -21.02
CA GLY A 1077 30.06 -95.11 -22.27
C GLY A 1077 30.20 -96.64 -22.18
N ALA A 1078 31.18 -97.13 -21.42
CA ALA A 1078 31.37 -98.56 -21.17
C ALA A 1078 30.27 -99.19 -20.28
N ASN A 1079 29.37 -98.39 -19.69
CA ASN A 1079 28.25 -98.88 -18.90
C ASN A 1079 26.95 -99.08 -19.72
N GLY A 1080 26.94 -98.77 -21.02
CA GLY A 1080 25.86 -99.07 -21.96
C GLY A 1080 24.53 -98.32 -21.78
N GLN A 1081 24.32 -97.68 -20.63
CA GLN A 1081 23.06 -97.04 -20.23
C GLN A 1081 23.40 -95.70 -19.55
N GLN A 1082 23.49 -94.63 -20.35
CA GLN A 1082 23.87 -93.29 -19.89
C GLN A 1082 22.70 -92.32 -19.99
N SER A 1083 22.22 -91.83 -18.84
CA SER A 1083 21.18 -90.79 -18.83
C SER A 1083 21.71 -89.47 -19.40
N ALA A 1084 21.15 -89.03 -20.52
CA ALA A 1084 21.59 -87.86 -21.26
C ALA A 1084 20.46 -87.24 -22.08
N VAL A 1085 20.57 -85.93 -22.33
CA VAL A 1085 19.66 -85.15 -23.17
C VAL A 1085 20.44 -84.53 -24.33
N THR A 1086 19.98 -84.79 -25.55
CA THR A 1086 20.43 -84.12 -26.76
C THR A 1086 19.56 -82.89 -27.00
N ILE A 1087 20.20 -81.73 -27.13
CA ILE A 1087 19.54 -80.43 -27.31
C ILE A 1087 19.70 -79.95 -28.76
N PRO A 1088 18.72 -79.21 -29.33
CA PRO A 1088 18.75 -78.78 -30.73
C PRO A 1088 19.63 -77.54 -30.96
N PHE A 1089 20.91 -77.62 -30.54
CA PHE A 1089 21.87 -76.52 -30.57
C PHE A 1089 23.25 -76.96 -31.09
N LYS A 1090 24.04 -75.98 -31.53
CA LYS A 1090 25.43 -76.12 -32.01
C LYS A 1090 26.26 -74.86 -31.79
#